data_AF-A0A3L7MUW0-F1
#
_entry.id   AF-A0A3L7MUW0-F1
#
_cell.length_a   1.000
_cell.length_b   1.000
_cell.length_c   1.000
_cell.angle_alpha   90.00
_cell.angle_beta   90.00
_cell.angle_gamma   90.00
#
_symmetry.space_group_name_H-M   'P 1'
#
loop_
_entity.id
_entity.type
_entity.pdbx_description
1 polymer ?
#
loop_
_entity_poly.entity_id
_entity_poly.type
_entity_poly.pdbx_seq_one_letter_code
_entity_poly.pdbx_strand_id
1 'polypeptide(L)'
;MPEPNSPIIVSVLLAALMVLGLGIVVLLLWRRREEMMRFERIHRERSEAIERGSHQARLIHPDIDLAKCIGCGTCVRACPEDGVLDLLHGQAVVVHGARCVGHGRCAEVCPTGAIALTFADLNNRTDLPAITEEFEAVDVPGLFIAGELTGFSLVRSAVGHGSTVADAVQRRLKSSAAASGSNAVDLLIVGVGPAGLACALRATELGIKFDMIEQAEEIGGTVAAYPRKKMVMTQPMVLPMHGPLQHLEYLKEDLVDLWKTLIARHALPVRTGVRLSDIARGEDGIFIADTSTGPVRARNVCLCLGRRGTPRKLGVPGESLAKVLYNLLDAESYRGRHVLVVGGGDSAIEAAIALAEQPGNTVTLSVRGRDLSRVKSKNQTRLQRSILEHGMKLVMDSSVERIEADSVTIIRNTDPSDARAQESIVFPNDDVFICIGGDPPFDLLKRAGVSFDPTRRPKPVALADNTTPLIWATSLLLLVAIGILVWASFNHGYYGATPAMRTLVDDHRWLRPGGAFGLSMAMLAVGLFVWNLAYLGRKNRFLARFLPGSLRFWMGSHVFTGIASFLCVIVHAGFTYRMTLGGYAFITLGIVLIAGMVGRYFYANVPRAANGREINLDELRARVTVIATAWDKSSRGLGSTVRERVETLVTEERWRASLIARAMGLLSAHLRIRRTLRELRMDPRFAEVPEAEREELMQLAKRSLRLSLQIAHYEEIRSVLGSWRFLHRWLALLMLLLVIAHIAVSLRYARLDWPTPSWSSTVATERAP
;
A
#
# COMPACT_ATOMS: atom_id res chain seq x y z
N MET A 1 58.81 -26.08 -6.85
CA MET A 1 57.69 -25.17 -6.57
C MET A 1 58.25 -23.76 -6.56
N PRO A 2 57.78 -22.82 -7.40
CA PRO A 2 58.35 -21.49 -7.46
C PRO A 2 58.03 -20.73 -6.16
N GLU A 3 58.98 -19.93 -5.68
CA GLU A 3 58.83 -19.20 -4.43
C GLU A 3 57.62 -18.24 -4.46
N PRO A 4 56.87 -18.12 -3.35
CA PRO A 4 55.63 -17.34 -3.28
C PRO A 4 55.81 -15.81 -3.39
N ASN A 5 57.03 -15.32 -3.64
CA ASN A 5 57.39 -13.90 -3.64
C ASN A 5 57.90 -13.40 -5.02
N SER A 6 57.52 -14.02 -6.15
CA SER A 6 57.90 -13.44 -7.44
C SER A 6 57.17 -12.10 -7.66
N PRO A 7 57.88 -10.99 -7.96
CA PRO A 7 57.28 -9.67 -8.14
C PRO A 7 56.22 -9.67 -9.26
N ILE A 8 56.33 -10.63 -10.19
CA ILE A 8 55.37 -10.84 -11.29
C ILE A 8 54.01 -11.29 -10.76
N ILE A 9 53.94 -12.22 -9.80
CA ILE A 9 52.66 -12.69 -9.24
C ILE A 9 51.94 -11.55 -8.49
N VAL A 10 52.70 -10.76 -7.72
CA VAL A 10 52.16 -9.59 -7.00
C VAL A 10 51.66 -8.52 -7.97
N SER A 11 52.39 -8.26 -9.06
CA SER A 11 52.00 -7.31 -10.11
C SER A 11 50.73 -7.74 -10.83
N VAL A 12 50.61 -9.02 -11.17
CA VAL A 12 49.44 -9.59 -11.84
C VAL A 12 48.21 -9.56 -10.93
N LEU A 13 48.37 -9.86 -9.64
CA LEU A 13 47.29 -9.75 -8.65
C LEU A 13 46.81 -8.31 -8.44
N LEU A 14 47.73 -7.34 -8.37
CA LEU A 14 47.39 -5.92 -8.27
C LEU A 14 46.69 -5.41 -9.53
N ALA A 15 47.15 -5.81 -10.72
CA ALA A 15 46.49 -5.48 -11.98
C ALA A 15 45.08 -6.10 -12.05
N ALA A 16 44.92 -7.36 -11.63
CA ALA A 16 43.61 -8.02 -11.58
C ALA A 16 42.65 -7.35 -10.60
N LEU A 17 43.12 -6.94 -9.41
CA LEU A 17 42.33 -6.18 -8.43
C LEU A 17 41.94 -4.80 -8.96
N MET A 18 42.81 -4.13 -9.70
CA MET A 18 42.53 -2.83 -10.31
C MET A 18 41.52 -2.93 -11.45
N VAL A 19 41.62 -3.96 -12.30
CA VAL A 19 40.63 -4.26 -13.35
C VAL A 19 39.28 -4.64 -12.74
N LEU A 20 39.27 -5.46 -11.68
CA LEU A 20 38.05 -5.79 -10.94
C LEU A 20 37.43 -4.55 -10.30
N GLY A 21 38.25 -3.70 -9.67
CA GLY A 21 37.83 -2.42 -9.09
C GLY A 21 37.23 -1.48 -10.12
N LEU A 22 37.88 -1.33 -11.28
CA LEU A 22 37.38 -0.51 -12.39
C LEU A 22 36.08 -1.09 -12.98
N GLY A 23 36.00 -2.41 -13.15
CA GLY A 23 34.80 -3.11 -13.60
C GLY A 23 33.62 -2.90 -12.64
N ILE A 24 33.86 -2.96 -11.33
CA ILE A 24 32.87 -2.62 -10.30
C ILE A 24 32.44 -1.15 -10.45
N VAL A 25 33.38 -0.21 -10.59
CA VAL A 25 33.05 1.23 -10.75
C VAL A 25 32.21 1.46 -12.01
N VAL A 26 32.55 0.86 -13.14
CA VAL A 26 31.76 0.96 -14.38
C VAL A 26 30.36 0.37 -14.19
N LEU A 27 30.24 -0.79 -13.54
CA LEU A 27 28.96 -1.41 -13.22
C LEU A 27 28.11 -0.51 -12.29
N LEU A 28 28.74 0.14 -11.30
CA LEU A 28 28.09 1.08 -10.39
C LEU A 28 27.58 2.32 -11.12
N LEU A 29 28.39 2.88 -12.03
CA LEU A 29 28.02 4.05 -12.85
C LEU A 29 26.90 3.70 -13.83
N TRP A 30 26.97 2.54 -14.48
CA TRP A 30 25.93 2.05 -15.38
C TRP A 30 24.61 1.83 -14.64
N ARG A 31 24.64 1.13 -13.50
CA ARG A 31 23.46 0.92 -12.66
C ARG A 31 22.87 2.23 -12.13
N ARG A 32 23.71 3.21 -11.78
CA ARG A 32 23.27 4.56 -11.40
C ARG A 32 22.61 5.29 -12.57
N ARG A 33 23.13 5.15 -13.79
CA ARG A 33 22.56 5.75 -15.00
C ARG A 33 21.19 5.14 -15.32
N GLU A 34 21.03 3.83 -15.23
CA GLU A 34 19.73 3.16 -15.38
C GLU A 34 18.72 3.62 -14.33
N GLU A 35 19.12 3.71 -13.07
CA GLU A 35 18.26 4.22 -11.99
C GLU A 35 17.82 5.67 -12.24
N MET A 36 18.71 6.53 -12.75
CA MET A 36 18.39 7.91 -13.11
C MET A 36 17.42 8.01 -14.29
N MET A 37 17.60 7.22 -15.36
CA MET A 37 16.66 7.23 -16.50
C MET A 37 15.28 6.69 -16.11
N ARG A 38 15.23 5.64 -15.27
CA ARG A 38 13.96 5.12 -14.72
C ARG A 38 13.25 6.19 -13.89
N PHE A 39 14.01 6.94 -13.10
CA PHE A 39 13.49 8.03 -12.29
C PHE A 39 12.89 9.17 -13.12
N GLU A 40 13.58 9.65 -14.15
CA GLU A 40 13.06 10.69 -15.06
C GLU A 40 11.78 10.23 -15.77
N ARG A 41 11.71 8.97 -16.19
CA ARG A 41 10.51 8.39 -16.81
C ARG A 41 9.32 8.40 -15.86
N ILE A 42 9.48 7.86 -14.64
CA ILE A 42 8.39 7.80 -13.65
C ILE A 42 7.92 9.21 -13.28
N HIS A 43 8.85 10.15 -13.15
CA HIS A 43 8.51 11.54 -12.87
C HIS A 43 7.66 12.14 -13.99
N ARG A 44 8.06 11.98 -15.26
CA ARG A 44 7.27 12.44 -16.41
C ARG A 44 5.89 11.79 -16.49
N GLU A 45 5.82 10.47 -16.33
CA GLU A 45 4.55 9.73 -16.33
C GLU A 45 3.60 10.20 -15.22
N ARG A 46 4.14 10.52 -14.04
CA ARG A 46 3.38 11.08 -12.93
C ARG A 46 2.91 12.50 -13.22
N SER A 47 3.74 13.36 -13.80
CA SER A 47 3.34 14.72 -14.19
C SER A 47 2.22 14.69 -15.24
N GLU A 48 2.32 13.84 -16.26
CA GLU A 48 1.24 13.62 -17.22
C GLU A 48 -0.03 13.09 -16.55
N ALA A 49 0.11 12.22 -15.55
CA ALA A 49 -1.03 11.72 -14.78
C ALA A 49 -1.72 12.84 -13.99
N ILE A 50 -0.94 13.80 -13.48
CA ILE A 50 -1.43 14.97 -12.75
C ILE A 50 -2.21 15.89 -13.70
N GLU A 51 -1.61 16.27 -14.83
CA GLU A 51 -2.24 17.11 -15.85
C GLU A 51 -3.56 16.51 -16.37
N ARG A 52 -3.61 15.19 -16.57
CA ARG A 52 -4.82 14.48 -17.02
C ARG A 52 -5.81 14.16 -15.90
N GLY A 53 -5.53 14.55 -14.65
CA GLY A 53 -6.39 14.26 -13.49
C GLY A 53 -6.51 12.76 -13.16
N SER A 54 -5.61 11.92 -13.68
CA SER A 54 -5.60 10.45 -13.49
C SER A 54 -4.71 9.99 -12.33
N HIS A 55 -3.91 10.90 -11.77
CA HIS A 55 -3.06 10.66 -10.60
C HIS A 55 -3.88 10.27 -9.35
N GLN A 56 -5.08 10.85 -9.19
CA GLN A 56 -5.96 10.59 -8.05
C GLN A 56 -6.77 9.33 -8.26
N ALA A 57 -6.87 8.52 -7.21
CA ALA A 57 -7.77 7.39 -7.19
C ALA A 57 -9.22 7.85 -7.03
N ARG A 58 -10.14 7.17 -7.71
CA ARG A 58 -11.58 7.46 -7.62
C ARG A 58 -12.30 6.63 -6.57
N LEU A 59 -11.69 5.53 -6.12
CA LEU A 59 -12.24 4.56 -5.17
C LEU A 59 -11.18 4.20 -4.13
N ILE A 60 -11.00 2.91 -3.82
CA ILE A 60 -9.97 2.41 -2.92
C ILE A 60 -8.61 2.52 -3.59
N HIS A 61 -7.61 3.00 -2.85
CA HIS A 61 -6.24 3.07 -3.29
C HIS A 61 -5.26 2.72 -2.19
N PRO A 62 -4.05 2.28 -2.55
CA PRO A 62 -2.98 2.07 -1.59
C PRO A 62 -2.52 3.40 -0.99
N ASP A 63 -2.80 3.59 0.29
CA ASP A 63 -2.14 4.57 1.14
C ASP A 63 -0.82 3.99 1.63
N ILE A 64 0.28 4.69 1.39
CA ILE A 64 1.63 4.16 1.60
C ILE A 64 2.29 4.91 2.76
N ASP A 65 2.38 4.29 3.92
CA ASP A 65 3.19 4.75 5.04
C ASP A 65 4.68 4.71 4.65
N LEU A 66 5.20 5.85 4.23
CA LEU A 66 6.58 5.97 3.75
C LEU A 66 7.61 5.75 4.86
N ALA A 67 7.24 5.93 6.14
CA ALA A 67 8.06 5.58 7.30
C ALA A 67 8.04 4.07 7.63
N LYS A 68 7.22 3.27 6.95
CA LYS A 68 7.35 1.81 6.95
C LYS A 68 7.87 1.29 5.60
N CYS A 69 7.76 2.07 4.53
CA CYS A 69 8.10 1.62 3.19
C CYS A 69 9.62 1.46 3.02
N ILE A 70 10.08 0.21 2.90
CA ILE A 70 11.49 -0.12 2.66
C ILE A 70 11.89 -0.09 1.19
N GLY A 71 10.97 0.19 0.27
CA GLY A 71 11.28 0.29 -1.16
C GLY A 71 11.59 -1.03 -1.86
N CYS A 72 11.08 -2.16 -1.36
CA CYS A 72 11.37 -3.47 -1.93
C CYS A 72 10.75 -3.72 -3.32
N GLY A 73 9.76 -2.90 -3.73
CA GLY A 73 9.05 -3.03 -4.99
C GLY A 73 8.13 -4.24 -5.09
N THR A 74 7.89 -4.97 -4.00
CA THR A 74 7.01 -6.14 -4.01
C THR A 74 5.57 -5.75 -4.33
N CYS A 75 5.12 -4.60 -3.81
CA CYS A 75 3.80 -4.05 -4.11
C CYS A 75 3.62 -3.69 -5.59
N VAL A 76 4.65 -3.10 -6.21
CA VAL A 76 4.68 -2.78 -7.65
C VAL A 76 4.54 -4.04 -8.49
N ARG A 77 5.37 -5.07 -8.21
CA ARG A 77 5.31 -6.36 -8.94
C ARG A 77 4.05 -7.18 -8.68
N ALA A 78 3.34 -6.91 -7.59
CA ALA A 78 2.13 -7.64 -7.22
C ALA A 78 0.85 -6.98 -7.72
N CYS A 79 0.94 -5.74 -8.22
CA CYS A 79 -0.19 -5.05 -8.82
C CYS A 79 -0.48 -5.67 -10.20
N PRO A 80 -1.70 -6.15 -10.47
CA PRO A 80 -2.10 -6.66 -11.78
C PRO A 80 -2.44 -5.52 -12.77
N GLU A 81 -2.51 -4.28 -12.28
CA GLU A 81 -2.85 -3.10 -13.09
C GLU A 81 -1.57 -2.30 -13.42
N ASP A 82 -1.43 -1.93 -14.69
CA ASP A 82 -0.21 -1.28 -15.18
C ASP A 82 -0.09 0.18 -14.72
N GLY A 83 1.04 0.49 -14.08
CA GLY A 83 1.43 1.84 -13.70
C GLY A 83 0.64 2.43 -12.51
N VAL A 84 -0.10 1.62 -11.75
CA VAL A 84 -0.76 2.11 -10.52
C VAL A 84 0.27 2.50 -9.46
N LEU A 85 1.25 1.62 -9.23
CA LEU A 85 2.34 1.81 -8.27
C LEU A 85 3.69 1.75 -8.98
N ASP A 86 4.63 2.60 -8.56
CA ASP A 86 6.04 2.45 -8.92
C ASP A 86 6.96 2.87 -7.75
N LEU A 87 8.28 2.74 -7.92
CA LEU A 87 9.30 3.15 -6.97
C LEU A 87 9.92 4.49 -7.36
N LEU A 88 9.45 5.58 -6.74
CA LEU A 88 10.13 6.87 -6.81
C LEU A 88 11.12 7.01 -5.64
N HIS A 89 12.38 7.32 -5.94
CA HIS A 89 13.48 7.39 -4.97
C HIS A 89 13.63 6.13 -4.11
N GLY A 90 13.33 4.96 -4.68
CA GLY A 90 13.38 3.67 -3.98
C GLY A 90 12.34 3.54 -2.86
N GLN A 91 11.18 4.18 -2.97
CA GLN A 91 10.02 3.98 -2.11
C GLN A 91 8.77 3.91 -2.99
N ALA A 92 7.78 3.13 -2.60
CA ALA A 92 6.55 3.00 -3.39
C ALA A 92 5.78 4.34 -3.45
N VAL A 93 5.23 4.66 -4.61
CA VAL A 93 4.31 5.78 -4.85
C VAL A 93 3.15 5.32 -5.70
N VAL A 94 2.01 5.99 -5.55
CA VAL A 94 0.91 5.89 -6.50
C VAL A 94 1.22 6.81 -7.68
N VAL A 95 1.21 6.27 -8.90
CA VAL A 95 1.47 7.03 -10.14
C VAL A 95 0.14 7.28 -10.86
N HIS A 96 -0.61 6.22 -11.18
CA HIS A 96 -1.94 6.30 -11.77
C HIS A 96 -3.01 5.78 -10.80
N GLY A 97 -3.41 6.59 -9.82
CA GLY A 97 -4.44 6.22 -8.84
C GLY A 97 -5.78 5.84 -9.49
N ALA A 98 -6.16 6.49 -10.60
CA ALA A 98 -7.41 6.22 -11.31
C ALA A 98 -7.47 4.80 -11.93
N ARG A 99 -6.33 4.17 -12.17
CA ARG A 99 -6.25 2.78 -12.66
C ARG A 99 -6.34 1.76 -11.53
N CYS A 100 -6.25 2.19 -10.27
CA CYS A 100 -6.35 1.28 -9.13
C CYS A 100 -7.75 0.69 -9.04
N VAL A 101 -7.83 -0.64 -9.06
CA VAL A 101 -9.08 -1.39 -8.86
C VAL A 101 -9.31 -1.79 -7.40
N GLY A 102 -8.50 -1.27 -6.47
CA GLY A 102 -8.64 -1.53 -5.04
C GLY A 102 -8.34 -2.97 -4.60
N HIS A 103 -7.70 -3.79 -5.44
CA HIS A 103 -7.50 -5.23 -5.24
C HIS A 103 -6.68 -5.65 -4.00
N GLY A 104 -6.02 -4.73 -3.28
CA GLY A 104 -5.39 -5.02 -1.99
C GLY A 104 -4.10 -5.83 -1.95
N ARG A 105 -3.69 -6.49 -3.04
CA ARG A 105 -2.44 -7.29 -3.04
C ARG A 105 -1.22 -6.47 -2.64
N CYS A 106 -1.18 -5.19 -3.00
CA CYS A 106 -0.09 -4.29 -2.60
C CYS A 106 0.04 -4.16 -1.08
N ALA A 107 -1.06 -4.10 -0.34
CA ALA A 107 -1.11 -4.11 1.12
C ALA A 107 -0.69 -5.48 1.68
N GLU A 108 -1.26 -6.56 1.15
CA GLU A 108 -1.01 -7.94 1.60
C GLU A 108 0.46 -8.37 1.41
N VAL A 109 1.06 -8.06 0.27
CA VAL A 109 2.46 -8.40 -0.03
C VAL A 109 3.45 -7.41 0.57
N CYS A 110 2.98 -6.35 1.23
CA CYS A 110 3.85 -5.33 1.81
C CYS A 110 4.53 -5.91 3.06
N PRO A 111 5.84 -6.16 3.02
CA PRO A 111 6.49 -6.92 4.09
C PRO A 111 6.59 -6.16 5.41
N THR A 112 6.46 -4.83 5.37
CA THR A 112 6.47 -3.95 6.54
C THR A 112 5.09 -3.47 6.96
N GLY A 113 4.01 -3.89 6.26
CA GLY A 113 2.68 -3.32 6.48
C GLY A 113 2.62 -1.82 6.19
N ALA A 114 3.48 -1.36 5.28
CA ALA A 114 3.56 0.05 4.87
C ALA A 114 2.43 0.48 3.93
N ILE A 115 1.56 -0.43 3.51
CA ILE A 115 0.48 -0.11 2.60
C ILE A 115 -0.82 -0.50 3.26
N ALA A 116 -1.70 0.47 3.45
CA ALA A 116 -3.09 0.25 3.80
C ALA A 116 -3.94 0.54 2.58
N LEU A 117 -5.05 -0.17 2.43
CA LEU A 117 -6.07 0.26 1.47
C LEU A 117 -6.93 1.30 2.16
N THR A 118 -7.01 2.48 1.58
CA THR A 118 -7.91 3.52 2.03
C THR A 118 -8.82 3.95 0.89
N PHE A 119 -9.94 4.56 1.22
CA PHE A 119 -10.78 5.23 0.25
C PHE A 119 -10.16 6.58 -0.11
N ALA A 120 -10.20 6.94 -1.39
CA ALA A 120 -9.88 8.30 -1.81
C ALA A 120 -10.83 9.30 -1.13
N ASP A 121 -10.25 10.35 -0.55
CA ASP A 121 -10.91 11.48 0.11
C ASP A 121 -12.36 11.22 0.57
N LEU A 122 -12.48 10.46 1.67
CA LEU A 122 -13.78 10.11 2.26
C LEU A 122 -14.63 11.34 2.59
N ASN A 123 -14.03 12.50 2.84
CA ASN A 123 -14.77 13.68 3.27
C ASN A 123 -15.72 14.20 2.20
N ASN A 124 -15.41 13.99 0.92
CA ASN A 124 -16.21 14.49 -0.21
C ASN A 124 -17.09 13.41 -0.87
N ARG A 125 -16.97 12.15 -0.44
CA ARG A 125 -17.77 11.03 -0.97
C ARG A 125 -19.15 11.02 -0.29
N THR A 126 -20.22 11.27 -1.04
CA THR A 126 -21.62 11.23 -0.55
C THR A 126 -22.34 9.91 -0.85
N ASP A 127 -21.67 8.98 -1.52
CA ASP A 127 -22.22 7.71 -2.00
C ASP A 127 -21.79 6.50 -1.14
N LEU A 128 -21.16 6.75 0.03
CA LEU A 128 -20.76 5.70 0.97
C LEU A 128 -21.56 5.80 2.28
N PRO A 129 -22.13 4.69 2.76
CA PRO A 129 -22.86 4.71 4.02
C PRO A 129 -21.90 4.86 5.21
N ALA A 130 -22.37 5.48 6.29
CA ALA A 130 -21.69 5.53 7.56
C ALA A 130 -21.90 4.22 8.31
N ILE A 131 -20.86 3.38 8.31
CA ILE A 131 -20.86 2.04 8.90
C ILE A 131 -19.68 1.84 9.85
N THR A 132 -19.84 0.97 10.84
CA THR A 132 -18.78 0.56 11.77
C THR A 132 -17.79 -0.41 11.12
N GLU A 133 -16.70 -0.75 11.82
CA GLU A 133 -15.75 -1.79 11.38
C GLU A 133 -16.40 -3.18 11.26
N GLU A 134 -17.52 -3.39 11.96
CA GLU A 134 -18.31 -4.62 11.92
C GLU A 134 -19.40 -4.56 10.85
N PHE A 135 -19.37 -3.53 9.98
CA PHE A 135 -20.30 -3.30 8.89
C PHE A 135 -21.74 -2.97 9.34
N GLU A 136 -21.94 -2.55 10.58
CA GLU A 136 -23.22 -2.09 11.12
C GLU A 136 -23.46 -0.62 10.75
N ALA A 137 -24.68 -0.25 10.34
CA ALA A 137 -25.04 1.14 10.12
C ALA A 137 -25.03 1.91 11.45
N VAL A 138 -24.27 3.02 11.52
CA VAL A 138 -23.97 3.73 12.78
C VAL A 138 -25.23 4.15 13.55
N ASP A 139 -26.25 4.63 12.83
CA ASP A 139 -27.49 5.14 13.44
C ASP A 139 -28.62 4.10 13.48
N VAL A 140 -28.40 2.88 12.99
CA VAL A 140 -29.44 1.83 12.89
C VAL A 140 -28.88 0.50 13.41
N PRO A 141 -28.91 0.29 14.74
CA PRO A 141 -28.33 -0.92 15.32
C PRO A 141 -28.98 -2.19 14.73
N GLY A 142 -28.23 -3.28 14.56
CA GLY A 142 -28.74 -4.54 13.97
C GLY A 142 -29.00 -4.49 12.45
N LEU A 143 -28.83 -3.35 11.79
CA LEU A 143 -28.82 -3.24 10.33
C LEU A 143 -27.38 -3.20 9.83
N PHE A 144 -27.00 -4.21 9.05
CA PHE A 144 -25.66 -4.39 8.52
C PHE A 144 -25.63 -4.20 7.00
N ILE A 145 -24.51 -3.71 6.46
CA ILE A 145 -24.33 -3.47 5.03
C ILE A 145 -23.03 -4.16 4.58
N ALA A 146 -23.13 -5.14 3.68
CA ALA A 146 -21.99 -5.92 3.22
C ALA A 146 -21.83 -5.89 1.68
N GLY A 147 -20.66 -6.30 1.21
CA GLY A 147 -20.34 -6.32 -0.23
C GLY A 147 -20.06 -4.93 -0.81
N GLU A 148 -20.46 -4.70 -2.07
CA GLU A 148 -20.05 -3.51 -2.84
C GLU A 148 -20.59 -2.18 -2.29
N LEU A 149 -21.68 -2.21 -1.51
CA LEU A 149 -22.27 -1.00 -0.91
C LEU A 149 -21.30 -0.30 0.05
N THR A 150 -20.37 -1.05 0.64
CA THR A 150 -19.33 -0.51 1.53
C THR A 150 -18.17 0.15 0.76
N GLY A 151 -18.20 0.09 -0.58
CA GLY A 151 -17.21 0.69 -1.47
C GLY A 151 -16.14 -0.28 -1.98
N PHE A 152 -16.17 -1.55 -1.58
CA PHE A 152 -15.26 -2.59 -2.07
C PHE A 152 -15.92 -3.47 -3.16
N SER A 153 -15.49 -3.35 -4.41
CA SER A 153 -16.06 -4.09 -5.54
C SER A 153 -15.35 -5.43 -5.83
N LEU A 154 -14.88 -6.14 -4.81
CA LEU A 154 -14.14 -7.40 -4.95
C LEU A 154 -14.91 -8.57 -4.30
N VAL A 155 -14.91 -9.72 -4.98
CA VAL A 155 -15.52 -10.95 -4.45
C VAL A 155 -14.90 -11.33 -3.09
N ARG A 156 -13.56 -11.26 -2.95
CA ARG A 156 -12.86 -11.53 -1.68
C ARG A 156 -13.33 -10.62 -0.54
N SER A 157 -13.41 -9.32 -0.78
CA SER A 157 -13.86 -8.35 0.22
C SER A 157 -15.32 -8.61 0.60
N ALA A 158 -16.18 -8.86 -0.39
CA ALA A 158 -17.58 -9.20 -0.17
C ALA A 158 -17.73 -10.44 0.74
N VAL A 159 -16.97 -11.51 0.48
CA VAL A 159 -16.93 -12.72 1.31
C VAL A 159 -16.48 -12.41 2.74
N GLY A 160 -15.42 -11.59 2.89
CA GLY A 160 -14.94 -11.15 4.20
C GLY A 160 -15.99 -10.35 4.97
N HIS A 161 -16.65 -9.39 4.31
CA HIS A 161 -17.70 -8.57 4.93
C HIS A 161 -18.86 -9.43 5.43
N GLY A 162 -19.35 -10.37 4.60
CA GLY A 162 -20.43 -11.28 5.00
C GLY A 162 -20.06 -12.12 6.23
N SER A 163 -18.84 -12.63 6.28
CA SER A 163 -18.36 -13.42 7.42
C SER A 163 -18.28 -12.58 8.71
N THR A 164 -17.73 -11.36 8.64
CA THR A 164 -17.65 -10.44 9.77
C THR A 164 -19.03 -10.07 10.31
N VAL A 165 -20.01 -9.85 9.43
CA VAL A 165 -21.40 -9.55 9.84
C VAL A 165 -22.00 -10.71 10.63
N ALA A 166 -21.85 -11.95 10.15
CA ALA A 166 -22.35 -13.12 10.88
C ALA A 166 -21.71 -13.26 12.28
N ASP A 167 -20.40 -12.99 12.41
CA ASP A 167 -19.71 -12.97 13.71
C ASP A 167 -20.24 -11.86 14.64
N ALA A 168 -20.55 -10.68 14.10
CA ALA A 168 -21.14 -9.57 14.85
C ALA A 168 -22.55 -9.89 15.34
N VAL A 169 -23.39 -10.46 14.47
CA VAL A 169 -24.73 -10.91 14.81
C VAL A 169 -24.68 -11.98 15.91
N GLN A 170 -23.77 -12.97 15.82
CA GLN A 170 -23.64 -13.98 16.87
C GLN A 170 -23.28 -13.37 18.24
N ARG A 171 -22.33 -12.42 18.28
CA ARG A 171 -21.97 -11.73 19.52
C ARG A 171 -23.16 -10.96 20.10
N ARG A 172 -23.95 -10.30 19.25
CA ARG A 172 -25.16 -9.57 19.64
C ARG A 172 -26.25 -10.50 20.19
N LEU A 173 -26.46 -11.65 19.57
CA LEU A 173 -27.43 -12.65 20.03
C LEU A 173 -27.03 -13.23 21.39
N LYS A 174 -25.72 -13.45 21.63
CA LYS A 174 -25.20 -13.90 22.93
C LYS A 174 -25.37 -12.86 24.03
N SER A 175 -25.22 -11.56 23.73
CA SER A 175 -25.42 -10.49 24.72
C SER A 175 -26.89 -10.18 24.98
N SER A 176 -27.77 -10.42 24.00
CA SER A 176 -29.21 -10.19 24.08
C SER A 176 -29.94 -11.48 24.50
N ALA A 177 -29.63 -12.01 25.69
CA ALA A 177 -30.16 -13.29 26.18
C ALA A 177 -31.69 -13.30 26.47
N ALA A 178 -32.46 -12.29 26.05
CA ALA A 178 -33.89 -12.19 26.34
C ALA A 178 -34.69 -11.67 25.14
N ALA A 179 -35.29 -12.60 24.38
CA ALA A 179 -36.65 -12.51 23.84
C ALA A 179 -36.95 -13.78 23.02
N SER A 180 -36.82 -14.97 23.63
CA SER A 180 -37.30 -16.21 23.00
C SER A 180 -38.84 -16.17 22.97
N GLY A 181 -39.44 -16.04 21.79
CA GLY A 181 -40.90 -16.06 21.63
C GLY A 181 -41.51 -15.34 20.42
N SER A 182 -40.74 -14.56 19.63
CA SER A 182 -41.28 -13.91 18.43
C SER A 182 -41.15 -14.79 17.18
N ASN A 183 -42.13 -14.73 16.27
CA ASN A 183 -42.10 -15.38 14.94
C ASN A 183 -41.12 -14.69 13.96
N ALA A 184 -39.96 -14.27 14.46
CA ALA A 184 -38.94 -13.51 13.73
C ALA A 184 -37.64 -14.31 13.64
N VAL A 185 -36.99 -14.25 12.48
CA VAL A 185 -35.65 -14.85 12.31
C VAL A 185 -34.59 -14.02 13.03
N ASP A 186 -33.47 -14.64 13.41
CA ASP A 186 -32.38 -13.92 14.06
C ASP A 186 -31.65 -12.99 13.08
N LEU A 187 -31.60 -13.38 11.80
CA LEU A 187 -30.96 -12.63 10.73
C LEU A 187 -31.72 -12.78 9.39
N LEU A 188 -32.06 -11.67 8.73
CA LEU A 188 -32.48 -11.67 7.34
C LEU A 188 -31.32 -11.22 6.45
N ILE A 189 -30.95 -12.03 5.46
CA ILE A 189 -29.91 -11.71 4.48
C ILE A 189 -30.59 -11.32 3.17
N VAL A 190 -30.31 -10.11 2.68
CA VAL A 190 -30.94 -9.58 1.47
C VAL A 190 -29.91 -9.45 0.35
N GLY A 191 -30.04 -10.26 -0.68
CA GLY A 191 -29.11 -10.40 -1.80
C GLY A 191 -28.20 -11.61 -1.66
N VAL A 192 -28.22 -12.51 -2.64
CA VAL A 192 -27.50 -13.79 -2.67
C VAL A 192 -26.32 -13.70 -3.65
N GLY A 193 -25.55 -12.63 -3.50
CA GLY A 193 -24.22 -12.49 -4.09
C GLY A 193 -23.12 -13.06 -3.16
N PRO A 194 -21.83 -12.81 -3.47
CA PRO A 194 -20.71 -13.34 -2.69
C PRO A 194 -20.76 -12.99 -1.18
N ALA A 195 -21.19 -11.76 -0.85
CA ALA A 195 -21.34 -11.32 0.55
C ALA A 195 -22.47 -12.07 1.28
N GLY A 196 -23.65 -12.15 0.65
CA GLY A 196 -24.80 -12.81 1.25
C GLY A 196 -24.58 -14.32 1.43
N LEU A 197 -23.96 -14.98 0.43
CA LEU A 197 -23.60 -16.38 0.52
C LEU A 197 -22.59 -16.64 1.65
N ALA A 198 -21.53 -15.84 1.75
CA ALA A 198 -20.55 -16.01 2.82
C ALA A 198 -21.16 -15.74 4.21
N CYS A 199 -22.02 -14.73 4.32
CA CYS A 199 -22.78 -14.44 5.54
C CYS A 199 -23.64 -15.64 5.95
N ALA A 200 -24.36 -16.25 5.01
CA ALA A 200 -25.20 -17.42 5.27
C ALA A 200 -24.40 -18.67 5.65
N LEU A 201 -23.29 -18.94 4.96
CA LEU A 201 -22.42 -20.07 5.29
C LEU A 201 -21.84 -19.91 6.70
N ARG A 202 -21.37 -18.70 7.05
CA ARG A 202 -20.87 -18.41 8.40
C ARG A 202 -21.98 -18.44 9.45
N ALA A 203 -23.17 -17.94 9.13
CA ALA A 203 -24.33 -17.99 10.01
C ALA A 203 -24.75 -19.45 10.31
N THR A 204 -24.67 -20.33 9.31
CA THR A 204 -24.91 -21.78 9.46
C THR A 204 -23.87 -22.42 10.39
N GLU A 205 -22.59 -22.12 10.18
CA GLU A 205 -21.49 -22.59 11.05
C GLU A 205 -21.66 -22.15 12.51
N LEU A 206 -22.23 -20.95 12.73
CA LEU A 206 -22.45 -20.35 14.05
C LEU A 206 -23.80 -20.70 14.69
N GLY A 207 -24.67 -21.46 13.99
CA GLY A 207 -25.98 -21.88 14.48
C GLY A 207 -27.03 -20.76 14.56
N ILE A 208 -26.91 -19.72 13.75
CA ILE A 208 -27.85 -18.58 13.71
C ILE A 208 -29.09 -18.98 12.88
N LYS A 209 -30.31 -18.64 13.32
CA LYS A 209 -31.52 -18.84 12.49
C LYS A 209 -31.68 -17.68 11.51
N PHE A 210 -31.60 -17.96 10.21
CA PHE A 210 -31.68 -16.92 9.19
C PHE A 210 -32.57 -17.30 8.01
N ASP A 211 -32.95 -16.30 7.23
CA ASP A 211 -33.62 -16.44 5.93
C ASP A 211 -32.88 -15.59 4.88
N MET A 212 -32.95 -15.96 3.61
CA MET A 212 -32.26 -15.29 2.51
C MET A 212 -33.22 -14.99 1.37
N ILE A 213 -33.20 -13.74 0.89
CA ILE A 213 -34.01 -13.31 -0.27
C ILE A 213 -33.12 -12.76 -1.39
N GLU A 214 -33.43 -13.10 -2.64
CA GLU A 214 -32.80 -12.60 -3.86
C GLU A 214 -33.87 -12.07 -4.82
N GLN A 215 -33.65 -10.88 -5.38
CA GLN A 215 -34.59 -10.26 -6.31
C GLN A 215 -34.56 -10.93 -7.69
N ALA A 216 -33.42 -11.46 -8.10
CA ALA A 216 -33.26 -12.17 -9.37
C ALA A 216 -33.68 -13.65 -9.23
N GLU A 217 -34.01 -14.28 -10.36
CA GLU A 217 -34.19 -15.73 -10.42
C GLU A 217 -32.84 -16.47 -10.30
N GLU A 218 -31.79 -15.92 -10.89
CA GLU A 218 -30.44 -16.47 -10.80
C GLU A 218 -29.65 -15.85 -9.64
N ILE A 219 -29.07 -16.72 -8.82
CA ILE A 219 -28.18 -16.33 -7.71
C ILE A 219 -26.79 -15.92 -8.18
N GLY A 220 -26.05 -15.20 -7.34
CA GLY A 220 -24.66 -14.81 -7.60
C GLY A 220 -24.43 -13.31 -7.80
N GLY A 221 -25.49 -12.51 -7.72
CA GLY A 221 -25.44 -11.06 -7.76
C GLY A 221 -24.71 -10.52 -9.00
N THR A 222 -23.79 -9.57 -8.81
CA THR A 222 -23.05 -8.92 -9.91
C THR A 222 -22.34 -9.91 -10.83
N VAL A 223 -21.82 -11.01 -10.29
CA VAL A 223 -21.06 -11.99 -11.09
C VAL A 223 -21.97 -12.78 -12.02
N ALA A 224 -23.16 -13.18 -11.56
CA ALA A 224 -24.15 -13.84 -12.42
C ALA A 224 -24.60 -12.96 -13.59
N ALA A 225 -24.51 -11.64 -13.46
CA ALA A 225 -24.82 -10.69 -14.52
C ALA A 225 -23.68 -10.47 -15.53
N TYR A 226 -22.49 -11.07 -15.32
CA TYR A 226 -21.39 -10.95 -16.27
C TYR A 226 -21.67 -11.66 -17.61
N PRO A 227 -21.01 -11.22 -18.70
CA PRO A 227 -21.05 -11.95 -19.97
C PRO A 227 -20.59 -13.40 -19.82
N ARG A 228 -21.08 -14.29 -20.70
CA ARG A 228 -20.67 -15.70 -20.75
C ARG A 228 -19.16 -15.84 -20.87
N LYS A 229 -18.59 -16.85 -20.20
CA LYS A 229 -17.15 -17.16 -20.17
C LYS A 229 -16.28 -16.01 -19.64
N LYS A 230 -16.86 -15.01 -18.95
CA LYS A 230 -16.06 -13.94 -18.34
C LYS A 230 -15.16 -14.52 -17.25
N MET A 231 -13.86 -14.27 -17.38
CA MET A 231 -12.88 -14.61 -16.34
C MET A 231 -13.08 -13.71 -15.12
N VAL A 232 -13.34 -14.32 -13.97
CA VAL A 232 -13.52 -13.68 -12.67
C VAL A 232 -12.31 -13.93 -11.80
N MET A 233 -11.66 -12.84 -11.40
CA MET A 233 -10.49 -12.88 -10.52
C MET A 233 -10.97 -13.02 -9.07
N THR A 234 -10.82 -14.20 -8.48
CA THR A 234 -11.29 -14.47 -7.10
C THR A 234 -10.26 -14.06 -6.06
N GLN A 235 -8.96 -14.03 -6.39
CA GLN A 235 -7.86 -13.95 -5.41
C GLN A 235 -7.89 -15.11 -4.39
N PRO A 236 -6.81 -15.36 -3.62
CA PRO A 236 -6.90 -16.29 -2.51
C PRO A 236 -7.95 -15.79 -1.52
N MET A 237 -9.00 -16.56 -1.33
CA MET A 237 -10.01 -16.35 -0.31
C MET A 237 -10.40 -17.69 0.30
N VAL A 238 -10.92 -17.62 1.52
CA VAL A 238 -11.44 -18.78 2.25
C VAL A 238 -12.93 -18.58 2.41
N LEU A 239 -13.71 -19.54 1.92
CA LEU A 239 -15.15 -19.56 2.10
C LEU A 239 -15.50 -20.34 3.38
N PRO A 240 -16.39 -19.83 4.26
CA PRO A 240 -16.89 -20.57 5.40
C PRO A 240 -17.50 -21.91 4.97
N MET A 241 -17.30 -22.97 5.76
CA MET A 241 -17.73 -24.35 5.47
C MET A 241 -17.23 -25.01 4.16
N HIS A 242 -16.39 -24.32 3.37
CA HIS A 242 -15.78 -24.88 2.15
C HIS A 242 -14.25 -24.91 2.20
N GLY A 243 -13.61 -23.87 2.74
CA GLY A 243 -12.15 -23.74 2.78
C GLY A 243 -11.59 -22.83 1.67
N PRO A 244 -10.27 -22.86 1.41
CA PRO A 244 -9.64 -22.01 0.41
C PRO A 244 -10.08 -22.39 -1.01
N LEU A 245 -10.34 -21.39 -1.86
CA LEU A 245 -10.58 -21.65 -3.28
C LEU A 245 -9.32 -22.23 -3.95
N GLN A 246 -9.53 -23.19 -4.85
CA GLN A 246 -8.46 -23.92 -5.51
C GLN A 246 -7.71 -23.08 -6.56
N HIS A 247 -8.39 -22.12 -7.18
CA HIS A 247 -7.85 -21.31 -8.26
C HIS A 247 -7.95 -19.81 -7.94
N LEU A 248 -7.05 -19.01 -8.56
CA LEU A 248 -7.04 -17.55 -8.41
C LEU A 248 -7.99 -16.84 -9.39
N GLU A 249 -8.45 -17.58 -10.38
CA GLU A 249 -9.31 -17.15 -11.48
C GLU A 249 -10.30 -18.28 -11.75
N TYR A 250 -11.55 -17.93 -12.00
CA TYR A 250 -12.62 -18.85 -12.36
C TYR A 250 -13.36 -18.29 -13.57
N LEU A 251 -13.92 -19.15 -14.43
CA LEU A 251 -14.98 -18.69 -15.31
C LEU A 251 -16.20 -18.30 -14.45
N LYS A 252 -16.97 -17.34 -14.94
CA LYS A 252 -18.23 -16.93 -14.33
C LYS A 252 -19.11 -18.13 -13.97
N GLU A 253 -19.30 -19.04 -14.92
CA GLU A 253 -20.17 -20.20 -14.80
C GLU A 253 -19.67 -21.14 -13.69
N ASP A 254 -18.38 -21.47 -13.68
CA ASP A 254 -17.77 -22.32 -12.64
C ASP A 254 -17.96 -21.73 -11.23
N LEU A 255 -17.82 -20.41 -11.10
CA LEU A 255 -17.97 -19.73 -9.82
C LEU A 255 -19.42 -19.69 -9.36
N VAL A 256 -20.37 -19.46 -10.28
CA VAL A 256 -21.81 -19.51 -9.98
C VAL A 256 -22.25 -20.94 -9.64
N ASP A 257 -21.74 -21.94 -10.32
CA ASP A 257 -22.03 -23.36 -10.05
C ASP A 257 -21.45 -23.81 -8.70
N LEU A 258 -20.28 -23.30 -8.32
CA LEU A 258 -19.75 -23.47 -6.96
C LEU A 258 -20.72 -22.89 -5.92
N TRP A 259 -21.27 -21.70 -6.15
CA TRP A 259 -22.26 -21.10 -5.24
C TRP A 259 -23.54 -21.91 -5.13
N LYS A 260 -24.09 -22.36 -6.26
CA LYS A 260 -25.26 -23.25 -6.32
C LYS A 260 -25.00 -24.54 -5.56
N THR A 261 -23.82 -25.13 -5.74
CA THR A 261 -23.38 -26.35 -5.05
C THR A 261 -23.32 -26.15 -3.53
N LEU A 262 -22.79 -25.02 -3.06
CA LEU A 262 -22.71 -24.72 -1.63
C LEU A 262 -24.10 -24.49 -1.01
N ILE A 263 -24.99 -23.79 -1.71
CA ILE A 263 -26.38 -23.60 -1.27
C ILE A 263 -27.09 -24.94 -1.12
N ALA A 264 -26.99 -25.81 -2.13
CA ALA A 264 -27.61 -27.14 -2.10
C ALA A 264 -27.01 -28.04 -1.01
N ARG A 265 -25.67 -28.09 -0.92
CA ARG A 265 -24.94 -28.93 0.06
C ARG A 265 -25.29 -28.59 1.50
N HIS A 266 -25.50 -27.31 1.80
CA HIS A 266 -25.78 -26.84 3.15
C HIS A 266 -27.26 -26.49 3.38
N ALA A 267 -28.14 -26.82 2.42
CA ALA A 267 -29.58 -26.57 2.49
C ALA A 267 -29.94 -25.13 2.91
N LEU A 268 -29.26 -24.14 2.32
CA LEU A 268 -29.47 -22.73 2.68
C LEU A 268 -30.89 -22.27 2.27
N PRO A 269 -31.64 -21.56 3.14
CA PRO A 269 -33.01 -21.15 2.88
C PRO A 269 -33.06 -19.92 1.94
N VAL A 270 -32.89 -20.16 0.64
CA VAL A 270 -32.88 -19.10 -0.38
C VAL A 270 -34.23 -18.99 -1.08
N ARG A 271 -34.80 -17.78 -1.09
CA ARG A 271 -35.99 -17.42 -1.88
C ARG A 271 -35.62 -16.46 -3.00
N THR A 272 -35.69 -16.92 -4.26
CA THR A 272 -35.43 -16.13 -5.47
C THR A 272 -36.70 -15.41 -5.96
N GLY A 273 -36.55 -14.40 -6.82
CA GLY A 273 -37.67 -13.58 -7.30
C GLY A 273 -38.34 -12.72 -6.22
N VAL A 274 -37.72 -12.58 -5.05
CA VAL A 274 -38.25 -11.83 -3.90
C VAL A 274 -37.52 -10.49 -3.76
N ARG A 275 -38.22 -9.40 -4.09
CA ARG A 275 -37.67 -8.04 -4.02
C ARG A 275 -37.99 -7.40 -2.67
N LEU A 276 -36.98 -6.83 -2.02
CA LEU A 276 -37.14 -5.94 -0.87
C LEU A 276 -37.55 -4.54 -1.34
N SER A 277 -38.67 -4.01 -0.82
CA SER A 277 -39.17 -2.67 -1.13
C SER A 277 -38.86 -1.64 -0.04
N ASP A 278 -38.96 -2.03 1.23
CA ASP A 278 -38.67 -1.16 2.37
C ASP A 278 -38.27 -1.94 3.62
N ILE A 279 -37.65 -1.27 4.59
CA ILE A 279 -37.34 -1.81 5.91
C ILE A 279 -37.67 -0.77 6.97
N ALA A 280 -38.49 -1.17 7.93
CA ALA A 280 -38.80 -0.36 9.11
C ALA A 280 -38.55 -1.14 10.41
N ARG A 281 -38.45 -0.43 11.53
CA ARG A 281 -38.48 -1.04 12.87
C ARG A 281 -39.90 -1.01 13.40
N GLY A 282 -40.41 -2.16 13.83
CA GLY A 282 -41.66 -2.25 14.58
C GLY A 282 -41.52 -1.70 16.00
N GLU A 283 -42.65 -1.51 16.68
CA GLU A 283 -42.71 -1.00 18.07
C GLU A 283 -41.95 -1.90 19.07
N ASP A 284 -41.82 -3.18 18.76
CA ASP A 284 -41.08 -4.18 19.53
C ASP A 284 -39.57 -4.19 19.25
N GLY A 285 -39.08 -3.25 18.43
CA GLY A 285 -37.68 -3.15 18.07
C GLY A 285 -37.18 -4.22 17.09
N ILE A 286 -38.08 -5.03 16.51
CA ILE A 286 -37.77 -6.01 15.46
C ILE A 286 -37.93 -5.35 14.09
N PHE A 287 -37.07 -5.68 13.12
CA PHE A 287 -37.23 -5.19 11.76
C PHE A 287 -38.39 -5.88 11.04
N ILE A 288 -39.13 -5.09 10.28
CA ILE A 288 -40.15 -5.54 9.33
C ILE A 288 -39.62 -5.16 7.94
N ALA A 289 -39.26 -6.17 7.16
CA ALA A 289 -38.78 -6.04 5.80
C ALA A 289 -39.93 -6.33 4.83
N ASP A 290 -40.38 -5.31 4.10
CA ASP A 290 -41.45 -5.45 3.13
C ASP A 290 -40.90 -6.06 1.84
N THR A 291 -41.47 -7.19 1.42
CA THR A 291 -41.06 -7.89 0.20
C THR A 291 -42.21 -8.07 -0.77
N SER A 292 -41.90 -8.37 -2.04
CA SER A 292 -42.90 -8.72 -3.05
C SER A 292 -43.76 -9.94 -2.70
N THR A 293 -43.35 -10.75 -1.72
CA THR A 293 -44.07 -11.94 -1.26
C THR A 293 -44.69 -11.79 0.13
N GLY A 294 -44.69 -10.56 0.67
CA GLY A 294 -45.17 -10.25 2.02
C GLY A 294 -44.05 -9.87 3.00
N PRO A 295 -44.40 -9.36 4.19
CA PRO A 295 -43.43 -8.85 5.15
C PRO A 295 -42.64 -9.98 5.86
N VAL A 296 -41.36 -9.75 6.12
CA VAL A 296 -40.47 -10.65 6.86
C VAL A 296 -40.00 -9.97 8.13
N ARG A 297 -40.12 -10.65 9.28
CA ARG A 297 -39.72 -10.12 10.59
C ARG A 297 -38.35 -10.67 10.99
N ALA A 298 -37.41 -9.79 11.33
CA ALA A 298 -36.03 -10.18 11.65
C ALA A 298 -35.41 -9.32 12.77
N ARG A 299 -34.63 -9.94 13.66
CA ARG A 299 -33.91 -9.20 14.73
C ARG A 299 -32.75 -8.38 14.19
N ASN A 300 -32.08 -8.92 13.18
CA ASN A 300 -30.99 -8.28 12.46
C ASN A 300 -31.22 -8.41 10.96
N VAL A 301 -30.73 -7.45 10.18
CA VAL A 301 -30.84 -7.48 8.72
C VAL A 301 -29.46 -7.21 8.13
N CYS A 302 -29.02 -8.02 7.17
CA CYS A 302 -27.79 -7.81 6.41
C CYS A 302 -28.11 -7.51 4.95
N LEU A 303 -27.84 -6.28 4.52
CA LEU A 303 -28.06 -5.78 3.16
C LEU A 303 -26.83 -6.05 2.29
N CYS A 304 -26.95 -7.01 1.39
CA CYS A 304 -25.93 -7.46 0.42
C CYS A 304 -26.32 -7.10 -1.03
N LEU A 305 -26.91 -5.91 -1.24
CA LEU A 305 -27.61 -5.54 -2.48
C LEU A 305 -26.70 -5.17 -3.67
N GLY A 306 -25.39 -5.03 -3.45
CA GLY A 306 -24.44 -4.56 -4.47
C GLY A 306 -24.65 -3.09 -4.88
N ARG A 307 -23.86 -2.57 -5.83
CA ARG A 307 -24.01 -1.20 -6.37
C ARG A 307 -24.62 -1.15 -7.77
N ARG A 308 -24.75 -2.29 -8.45
CA ARG A 308 -25.30 -2.35 -9.82
C ARG A 308 -26.70 -1.73 -9.87
N GLY A 309 -27.52 -2.03 -8.86
CA GLY A 309 -28.85 -1.46 -8.72
C GLY A 309 -29.76 -1.73 -9.92
N THR A 310 -30.79 -0.91 -10.06
CA THR A 310 -31.70 -0.95 -11.22
C THR A 310 -31.01 -0.27 -12.41
N PRO A 311 -30.96 -0.88 -13.61
CA PRO A 311 -30.37 -0.22 -14.77
C PRO A 311 -31.00 1.15 -15.04
N ARG A 312 -30.15 2.14 -15.34
CA ARG A 312 -30.63 3.47 -15.72
C ARG A 312 -31.29 3.42 -17.08
N LYS A 313 -32.41 4.11 -17.20
CA LYS A 313 -33.17 4.26 -18.43
C LYS A 313 -32.75 5.52 -19.18
N LEU A 314 -32.88 5.50 -20.50
CA LEU A 314 -32.65 6.67 -21.35
C LEU A 314 -33.82 7.66 -21.28
N GLY A 315 -35.03 7.18 -21.00
CA GLY A 315 -36.25 7.99 -20.97
C GLY A 315 -36.71 8.44 -22.35
N VAL A 316 -36.34 7.71 -23.40
CA VAL A 316 -36.63 8.07 -24.80
C VAL A 316 -37.79 7.24 -25.37
N PRO A 317 -38.53 7.78 -26.37
CA PRO A 317 -39.53 6.99 -27.08
C PRO A 317 -38.94 5.71 -27.67
N GLY A 318 -39.66 4.59 -27.49
CA GLY A 318 -39.27 3.26 -27.98
C GLY A 318 -38.29 2.48 -27.10
N GLU A 319 -37.87 3.01 -25.96
CA GLU A 319 -37.01 2.28 -25.02
C GLU A 319 -37.65 0.99 -24.48
N SER A 320 -38.98 0.89 -24.46
CA SER A 320 -39.71 -0.30 -23.98
C SER A 320 -39.77 -1.45 -24.99
N LEU A 321 -39.20 -1.30 -26.18
CA LEU A 321 -39.18 -2.36 -27.20
C LEU A 321 -38.32 -3.55 -26.74
N ALA A 322 -38.70 -4.76 -27.14
CA ALA A 322 -38.02 -6.00 -26.73
C ALA A 322 -36.54 -6.09 -27.17
N LYS A 323 -36.15 -5.33 -28.22
CA LYS A 323 -34.77 -5.21 -28.72
C LYS A 323 -33.85 -4.38 -27.81
N VAL A 324 -34.40 -3.71 -26.79
CA VAL A 324 -33.65 -2.85 -25.88
C VAL A 324 -33.25 -3.64 -24.64
N LEU A 325 -31.95 -3.78 -24.45
CA LEU A 325 -31.34 -4.60 -23.41
C LEU A 325 -30.41 -3.74 -22.55
N TYR A 326 -30.35 -4.01 -21.25
CA TYR A 326 -29.54 -3.23 -20.31
C TYR A 326 -28.23 -3.91 -19.90
N ASN A 327 -27.96 -5.09 -20.47
CA ASN A 327 -26.75 -5.86 -20.28
C ASN A 327 -26.55 -6.83 -21.44
N LEU A 328 -25.29 -7.05 -21.81
CA LEU A 328 -24.90 -8.11 -22.73
C LEU A 328 -24.57 -9.37 -21.92
N LEU A 329 -25.44 -10.38 -21.98
CA LEU A 329 -25.19 -11.68 -21.36
C LEU A 329 -24.34 -12.58 -22.25
N ASP A 330 -24.56 -12.52 -23.55
CA ASP A 330 -23.86 -13.36 -24.51
C ASP A 330 -23.70 -12.65 -25.86
N ALA A 331 -22.47 -12.45 -26.31
CA ALA A 331 -22.22 -11.89 -27.64
C ALA A 331 -22.45 -12.92 -28.75
N GLU A 332 -22.15 -14.20 -28.51
CA GLU A 332 -22.15 -15.24 -29.56
C GLU A 332 -23.54 -15.44 -30.22
N SER A 333 -24.62 -15.09 -29.51
CA SER A 333 -26.01 -15.12 -29.99
C SER A 333 -26.36 -14.00 -30.98
N TYR A 334 -25.51 -12.98 -31.13
CA TYR A 334 -25.73 -11.84 -32.02
C TYR A 334 -24.78 -11.93 -33.21
N ARG A 335 -25.29 -12.34 -34.37
CA ARG A 335 -24.55 -12.44 -35.64
C ARG A 335 -25.33 -11.83 -36.78
N GLY A 336 -24.65 -11.13 -37.68
CA GLY A 336 -25.28 -10.44 -38.80
C GLY A 336 -26.22 -9.30 -38.38
N ARG A 337 -26.01 -8.70 -37.20
CA ARG A 337 -26.92 -7.70 -36.60
C ARG A 337 -26.37 -6.27 -36.69
N HIS A 338 -27.27 -5.30 -36.82
CA HIS A 338 -26.99 -3.88 -36.63
C HIS A 338 -27.22 -3.49 -35.17
N VAL A 339 -26.14 -3.29 -34.40
CA VAL A 339 -26.22 -3.14 -32.95
C VAL A 339 -25.78 -1.75 -32.50
N LEU A 340 -26.59 -1.11 -31.65
CA LEU A 340 -26.22 0.13 -30.96
C LEU A 340 -25.84 -0.20 -29.53
N VAL A 341 -24.68 0.27 -29.08
CA VAL A 341 -24.28 0.27 -27.67
C VAL A 341 -24.22 1.70 -27.17
N VAL A 342 -24.88 1.99 -26.05
CA VAL A 342 -24.96 3.33 -25.47
C VAL A 342 -24.20 3.35 -24.14
N GLY A 343 -23.16 4.18 -24.04
CA GLY A 343 -22.40 4.39 -22.81
C GLY A 343 -20.89 4.55 -23.04
N GLY A 344 -20.23 5.31 -22.15
CA GLY A 344 -18.79 5.60 -22.22
C GLY A 344 -17.95 4.98 -21.10
N GLY A 345 -18.47 3.94 -20.43
CA GLY A 345 -17.77 3.22 -19.36
C GLY A 345 -17.16 1.90 -19.84
N ASP A 346 -16.35 1.26 -18.99
CA ASP A 346 -15.73 -0.04 -19.30
C ASP A 346 -16.77 -1.10 -19.72
N SER A 347 -17.92 -1.19 -19.03
CA SER A 347 -18.97 -2.16 -19.38
C SER A 347 -19.54 -1.97 -20.79
N ALA A 348 -19.73 -0.72 -21.22
CA ALA A 348 -20.23 -0.41 -22.56
C ALA A 348 -19.20 -0.76 -23.63
N ILE A 349 -17.92 -0.44 -23.37
CA ILE A 349 -16.82 -0.73 -24.30
C ILE A 349 -16.56 -2.23 -24.40
N GLU A 350 -16.58 -2.96 -23.29
CA GLU A 350 -16.47 -4.42 -23.28
C GLU A 350 -17.60 -5.07 -24.08
N ALA A 351 -18.84 -4.58 -23.93
CA ALA A 351 -19.98 -5.07 -24.70
C ALA A 351 -19.84 -4.77 -26.20
N ALA A 352 -19.47 -3.53 -26.55
CA ALA A 352 -19.28 -3.12 -27.95
C ALA A 352 -18.19 -3.93 -28.66
N ILE A 353 -17.05 -4.15 -28.00
CA ILE A 353 -15.97 -4.99 -28.53
C ILE A 353 -16.44 -6.42 -28.72
N ALA A 354 -17.08 -7.02 -27.71
CA ALA A 354 -17.54 -8.41 -27.79
C ALA A 354 -18.56 -8.64 -28.91
N LEU A 355 -19.44 -7.66 -29.15
CA LEU A 355 -20.42 -7.67 -30.25
C LEU A 355 -19.76 -7.44 -31.61
N ALA A 356 -18.73 -6.59 -31.69
CA ALA A 356 -18.01 -6.30 -32.92
C ALA A 356 -17.11 -7.47 -33.37
N GLU A 357 -16.62 -8.28 -32.43
CA GLU A 357 -15.87 -9.51 -32.70
C GLU A 357 -16.77 -10.61 -33.33
N GLN A 358 -18.10 -10.46 -33.31
CA GLN A 358 -19.00 -11.47 -33.88
C GLN A 358 -19.16 -11.32 -35.40
N PRO A 359 -19.22 -12.44 -36.15
CA PRO A 359 -19.34 -12.41 -37.59
C PRO A 359 -20.57 -11.63 -38.09
N GLY A 360 -20.33 -10.70 -39.03
CA GLY A 360 -21.38 -9.95 -39.75
C GLY A 360 -22.05 -8.84 -38.95
N ASN A 361 -21.64 -8.58 -37.71
CA ASN A 361 -22.23 -7.48 -36.93
C ASN A 361 -21.71 -6.12 -37.38
N THR A 362 -22.60 -5.13 -37.39
CA THR A 362 -22.25 -3.71 -37.54
C THR A 362 -22.55 -3.01 -36.22
N VAL A 363 -21.51 -2.63 -35.48
CA VAL A 363 -21.64 -2.05 -34.13
C VAL A 363 -21.40 -0.55 -34.16
N THR A 364 -22.34 0.21 -33.58
CA THR A 364 -22.18 1.65 -33.29
C THR A 364 -22.12 1.86 -31.78
N LEU A 365 -21.09 2.55 -31.29
CA LEU A 365 -20.92 2.93 -29.89
C LEU A 365 -21.22 4.43 -29.72
N SER A 366 -22.32 4.76 -29.04
CA SER A 366 -22.73 6.15 -28.73
C SER A 366 -22.27 6.54 -27.33
N VAL A 367 -21.53 7.64 -27.26
CA VAL A 367 -20.94 8.17 -26.02
C VAL A 367 -21.32 9.64 -25.86
N ARG A 368 -21.96 9.98 -24.73
CA ARG A 368 -22.34 11.36 -24.40
C ARG A 368 -21.16 12.29 -24.11
N GLY A 369 -20.04 11.74 -23.64
CA GLY A 369 -18.84 12.52 -23.33
C GLY A 369 -18.03 12.86 -24.58
N ARG A 370 -17.16 13.88 -24.46
CA ARG A 370 -16.17 14.25 -25.48
C ARG A 370 -14.86 13.49 -25.37
N ASP A 371 -14.63 12.81 -24.26
CA ASP A 371 -13.45 11.98 -24.01
C ASP A 371 -13.84 10.63 -23.39
N LEU A 372 -12.88 9.70 -23.40
CA LEU A 372 -12.95 8.39 -22.75
C LEU A 372 -12.02 8.31 -21.53
N SER A 373 -11.78 9.44 -20.85
CA SER A 373 -10.87 9.54 -19.69
C SER A 373 -11.24 8.62 -18.54
N ARG A 374 -12.51 8.16 -18.48
CA ARG A 374 -13.00 7.24 -17.44
C ARG A 374 -12.70 5.77 -17.71
N VAL A 375 -12.30 5.42 -18.93
CA VAL A 375 -12.09 4.04 -19.39
C VAL A 375 -10.68 3.59 -19.01
N LYS A 376 -10.53 2.32 -18.60
CA LYS A 376 -9.19 1.77 -18.31
C LYS A 376 -8.33 1.72 -19.58
N SER A 377 -7.03 1.97 -19.43
CA SER A 377 -6.07 2.00 -20.56
C SER A 377 -6.14 0.73 -21.43
N LYS A 378 -6.24 -0.45 -20.80
CA LYS A 378 -6.39 -1.72 -21.52
C LYS A 378 -7.63 -1.74 -22.42
N ASN A 379 -8.76 -1.25 -21.94
CA ASN A 379 -10.00 -1.18 -22.72
C ASN A 379 -9.94 -0.09 -23.79
N GLN A 380 -9.25 1.03 -23.55
CA GLN A 380 -8.98 2.02 -24.60
C GLN A 380 -8.17 1.43 -25.76
N THR A 381 -7.09 0.70 -25.47
CA THR A 381 -6.29 0.02 -26.51
C THR A 381 -7.11 -1.02 -27.28
N ARG A 382 -7.91 -1.83 -26.58
CA ARG A 382 -8.78 -2.82 -27.22
C ARG A 382 -9.86 -2.16 -28.09
N LEU A 383 -10.43 -1.05 -27.64
CA LEU A 383 -11.41 -0.28 -28.40
C LEU A 383 -10.81 0.22 -29.71
N GLN A 384 -9.64 0.86 -29.65
CA GLN A 384 -8.94 1.35 -30.85
C GLN A 384 -8.65 0.22 -31.84
N ARG A 385 -8.19 -0.94 -31.34
CA ARG A 385 -7.98 -2.11 -32.17
C ARG A 385 -9.27 -2.58 -32.83
N SER A 386 -10.36 -2.72 -32.07
CA SER A 386 -11.64 -3.18 -32.57
C SER A 386 -12.25 -2.23 -33.61
N ILE A 387 -12.05 -0.91 -33.48
CA ILE A 387 -12.44 0.07 -34.50
C ILE A 387 -11.71 -0.20 -35.83
N LEU A 388 -10.41 -0.49 -35.77
CA LEU A 388 -9.59 -0.75 -36.97
C LEU A 388 -9.88 -2.13 -37.59
N GLU A 389 -10.02 -3.17 -36.77
CA GLU A 389 -10.17 -4.56 -37.22
C GLU A 389 -11.61 -4.91 -37.62
N HIS A 390 -12.61 -4.35 -36.94
CA HIS A 390 -14.02 -4.71 -37.11
C HIS A 390 -14.90 -3.56 -37.62
N GLY A 391 -14.32 -2.40 -37.96
CA GLY A 391 -15.06 -1.28 -38.54
C GLY A 391 -16.11 -0.67 -37.61
N MET A 392 -15.96 -0.85 -36.28
CA MET A 392 -16.91 -0.32 -35.29
C MET A 392 -16.98 1.21 -35.35
N LYS A 393 -18.19 1.77 -35.37
CA LYS A 393 -18.41 3.21 -35.44
C LYS A 393 -18.50 3.82 -34.04
N LEU A 394 -17.56 4.68 -33.67
CA LEU A 394 -17.60 5.45 -32.42
C LEU A 394 -18.21 6.84 -32.66
N VAL A 395 -19.30 7.17 -31.97
CA VAL A 395 -19.96 8.49 -32.04
C VAL A 395 -19.89 9.17 -30.66
N MET A 396 -18.94 10.09 -30.52
CA MET A 396 -18.76 10.90 -29.31
C MET A 396 -19.66 12.13 -29.30
N ASP A 397 -19.85 12.74 -28.13
CA ASP A 397 -20.75 13.89 -27.91
C ASP A 397 -22.16 13.62 -28.48
N SER A 398 -22.69 12.42 -28.23
CA SER A 398 -23.99 11.97 -28.76
C SER A 398 -24.97 11.47 -27.70
N SER A 399 -26.26 11.58 -28.02
CA SER A 399 -27.38 11.05 -27.25
C SER A 399 -28.41 10.40 -28.16
N VAL A 400 -29.03 9.31 -27.70
CA VAL A 400 -30.17 8.71 -28.40
C VAL A 400 -31.38 9.62 -28.24
N GLU A 401 -32.09 9.88 -29.34
CA GLU A 401 -33.33 10.66 -29.34
C GLU A 401 -34.56 9.75 -29.31
N ARG A 402 -34.57 8.70 -30.14
CA ARG A 402 -35.70 7.77 -30.31
C ARG A 402 -35.20 6.42 -30.81
N ILE A 403 -35.87 5.36 -30.38
CA ILE A 403 -35.65 3.97 -30.84
C ILE A 403 -36.91 3.52 -31.58
N GLU A 404 -36.75 2.97 -32.79
CA GLU A 404 -37.83 2.42 -33.58
C GLU A 404 -37.64 0.90 -33.78
N ALA A 405 -38.60 0.25 -34.43
CA ALA A 405 -38.59 -1.19 -34.63
C ALA A 405 -37.33 -1.66 -35.40
N ASP A 406 -36.95 -0.94 -36.45
CA ASP A 406 -35.87 -1.25 -37.40
C ASP A 406 -34.80 -0.15 -37.49
N SER A 407 -34.98 0.96 -36.77
CA SER A 407 -34.10 2.14 -36.84
C SER A 407 -33.82 2.72 -35.45
N VAL A 408 -32.77 3.52 -35.35
CA VAL A 408 -32.51 4.36 -34.18
C VAL A 408 -31.99 5.73 -34.61
N THR A 409 -32.44 6.76 -33.92
CA THR A 409 -32.01 8.15 -34.15
C THR A 409 -31.11 8.60 -33.01
N ILE A 410 -29.91 9.06 -33.34
CA ILE A 410 -29.00 9.72 -32.40
C ILE A 410 -28.78 11.18 -32.81
N ILE A 411 -28.65 12.03 -31.81
CA ILE A 411 -28.23 13.43 -31.98
C ILE A 411 -26.77 13.50 -31.57
N ARG A 412 -25.94 14.14 -32.39
CA ARG A 412 -24.52 14.39 -32.11
C ARG A 412 -24.24 15.88 -32.19
N ASN A 413 -23.50 16.40 -31.22
CA ASN A 413 -22.98 17.76 -31.29
C ASN A 413 -21.80 17.83 -32.28
N THR A 414 -21.85 18.74 -33.24
CA THR A 414 -20.82 18.94 -34.26
C THR A 414 -19.84 20.07 -33.92
N ASP A 415 -20.20 21.00 -33.02
CA ASP A 415 -19.32 22.08 -32.56
C ASP A 415 -19.18 22.08 -31.02
N PRO A 416 -17.97 21.84 -30.49
CA PRO A 416 -17.73 21.89 -29.05
C PRO A 416 -18.08 23.22 -28.37
N SER A 417 -18.09 24.32 -29.13
CA SER A 417 -18.30 25.70 -28.67
C SER A 417 -19.75 26.19 -28.79
N ASP A 418 -20.59 25.52 -29.59
CA ASP A 418 -22.01 25.84 -29.76
C ASP A 418 -22.90 24.62 -29.52
N ALA A 419 -23.65 24.63 -28.41
CA ALA A 419 -24.56 23.54 -28.04
C ALA A 419 -25.74 23.35 -29.03
N ARG A 420 -26.00 24.32 -29.91
CA ARG A 420 -27.06 24.26 -30.94
C ARG A 420 -26.60 23.61 -32.24
N ALA A 421 -25.29 23.46 -32.46
CA ALA A 421 -24.75 22.79 -33.63
C ALA A 421 -24.91 21.27 -33.47
N GLN A 422 -26.07 20.74 -33.87
CA GLN A 422 -26.43 19.33 -33.72
C GLN A 422 -26.74 18.69 -35.08
N GLU A 423 -26.21 17.50 -35.30
CA GLU A 423 -26.58 16.64 -36.43
C GLU A 423 -27.44 15.47 -35.93
N SER A 424 -28.53 15.17 -36.65
CA SER A 424 -29.34 13.97 -36.42
C SER A 424 -28.85 12.87 -37.36
N ILE A 425 -28.53 11.71 -36.81
CA ILE A 425 -28.02 10.54 -37.54
C ILE A 425 -29.00 9.40 -37.31
N VAL A 426 -29.56 8.87 -38.39
CA VAL A 426 -30.41 7.67 -38.38
C VAL A 426 -29.63 6.51 -38.96
N PHE A 427 -29.71 5.35 -38.31
CA PHE A 427 -29.15 4.11 -38.85
C PHE A 427 -30.06 2.91 -38.60
N PRO A 428 -30.02 1.90 -39.50
CA PRO A 428 -30.68 0.62 -39.27
C PRO A 428 -30.19 0.01 -37.96
N ASN A 429 -31.10 -0.60 -37.22
CA ASN A 429 -30.79 -1.17 -35.92
C ASN A 429 -31.69 -2.35 -35.61
N ASP A 430 -31.10 -3.47 -35.20
CA ASP A 430 -31.78 -4.69 -34.75
C ASP A 430 -31.84 -4.77 -33.22
N ASP A 431 -30.78 -4.33 -32.54
CA ASP A 431 -30.61 -4.50 -31.09
C ASP A 431 -29.95 -3.26 -30.46
N VAL A 432 -30.41 -2.85 -29.26
CA VAL A 432 -29.86 -1.70 -28.51
C VAL A 432 -29.42 -2.16 -27.13
N PHE A 433 -28.14 -1.97 -26.80
CA PHE A 433 -27.58 -2.21 -25.47
C PHE A 433 -27.36 -0.89 -24.72
N ILE A 434 -28.14 -0.64 -23.69
CA ILE A 434 -28.02 0.52 -22.81
C ILE A 434 -27.10 0.16 -21.64
N CYS A 435 -25.85 0.62 -21.69
CA CYS A 435 -24.80 0.34 -20.71
C CYS A 435 -24.34 1.62 -19.99
N ILE A 436 -25.30 2.42 -19.51
CA ILE A 436 -25.06 3.75 -18.88
C ILE A 436 -24.97 3.69 -17.33
N GLY A 437 -24.82 2.48 -16.78
CA GLY A 437 -24.79 2.19 -15.35
C GLY A 437 -26.20 1.95 -14.78
N GLY A 438 -26.27 1.74 -13.47
CA GLY A 438 -27.53 1.61 -12.74
C GLY A 438 -27.57 2.54 -11.54
N ASP A 439 -28.76 2.69 -10.98
CA ASP A 439 -29.01 3.48 -9.78
C ASP A 439 -28.88 2.57 -8.55
N PRO A 440 -27.83 2.75 -7.73
CA PRO A 440 -27.64 1.96 -6.52
C PRO A 440 -28.83 2.17 -5.56
N PRO A 441 -29.10 1.22 -4.65
CA PRO A 441 -30.25 1.28 -3.74
C PRO A 441 -30.08 2.29 -2.59
N PHE A 442 -29.49 3.47 -2.84
CA PHE A 442 -29.22 4.47 -1.82
C PHE A 442 -30.48 5.04 -1.20
N ASP A 443 -31.55 5.22 -1.97
CA ASP A 443 -32.81 5.75 -1.42
C ASP A 443 -33.49 4.75 -0.47
N LEU A 444 -33.40 3.45 -0.77
CA LEU A 444 -33.82 2.39 0.14
C LEU A 444 -33.00 2.44 1.44
N LEU A 445 -31.68 2.59 1.34
CA LEU A 445 -30.79 2.69 2.51
C LEU A 445 -31.12 3.93 3.36
N LYS A 446 -31.34 5.08 2.73
CA LYS A 446 -31.73 6.32 3.43
C LYS A 446 -33.07 6.16 4.16
N ARG A 447 -34.08 5.56 3.51
CA ARG A 447 -35.36 5.26 4.16
C ARG A 447 -35.23 4.29 5.33
N ALA A 448 -34.33 3.31 5.22
CA ALA A 448 -33.98 2.40 6.30
C ALA A 448 -33.17 3.08 7.44
N GLY A 449 -32.90 4.39 7.37
CA GLY A 449 -32.20 5.17 8.40
C GLY A 449 -30.68 5.23 8.24
N VAL A 450 -30.12 4.70 7.15
CA VAL A 450 -28.67 4.68 6.93
C VAL A 450 -28.17 6.08 6.58
N SER A 451 -27.29 6.62 7.41
CA SER A 451 -26.63 7.90 7.15
C SER A 451 -25.56 7.78 6.06
N PHE A 452 -25.48 8.79 5.18
CA PHE A 452 -24.42 8.97 4.19
C PHE A 452 -23.51 10.17 4.53
N ASP A 453 -23.73 10.79 5.70
CA ASP A 453 -22.94 11.92 6.18
C ASP A 453 -21.49 11.48 6.46
N PRO A 454 -20.47 12.06 5.78
CA PRO A 454 -19.07 11.74 6.02
C PRO A 454 -18.62 11.95 7.46
N THR A 455 -19.23 12.88 8.20
CA THR A 455 -18.85 13.19 9.60
C THR A 455 -19.24 12.08 10.58
N ARG A 456 -20.24 11.27 10.22
CA ARG A 456 -20.71 10.13 11.01
C ARG A 456 -19.85 8.87 10.81
N ARG A 457 -18.98 8.86 9.81
CA ARG A 457 -18.10 7.70 9.54
C ARG A 457 -17.06 7.56 10.65
N PRO A 458 -16.76 6.33 11.10
CA PRO A 458 -15.65 6.11 12.01
C PRO A 458 -14.38 6.68 11.38
N LYS A 459 -13.67 7.54 12.12
CA LYS A 459 -12.38 8.05 11.66
C LYS A 459 -11.42 6.85 11.55
N PRO A 460 -10.64 6.74 10.47
CA PRO A 460 -9.63 5.69 10.38
C PRO A 460 -8.79 5.71 11.65
N VAL A 461 -8.67 4.57 12.32
CA VAL A 461 -7.81 4.44 13.50
C VAL A 461 -6.41 4.86 13.05
N ALA A 462 -5.91 5.96 13.62
CA ALA A 462 -4.54 6.40 13.38
C ALA A 462 -3.62 5.22 13.68
N LEU A 463 -2.79 4.84 12.70
CA LEU A 463 -1.86 3.72 12.83
C LEU A 463 -1.12 3.88 14.16
N ALA A 464 -1.42 3.01 15.13
CA ALA A 464 -0.83 3.09 16.46
C ALA A 464 0.69 3.06 16.33
N ASP A 465 1.33 4.10 16.89
CA ASP A 465 2.77 4.31 16.88
C ASP A 465 3.40 3.31 17.87
N ASN A 466 3.53 2.06 17.44
CA ASN A 466 4.14 1.01 18.24
C ASN A 466 5.67 1.15 18.18
N THR A 467 6.20 2.14 18.90
CA THR A 467 7.65 2.38 19.13
C THR A 467 8.23 1.48 20.24
N THR A 468 7.39 0.70 20.92
CA THR A 468 7.73 -0.19 22.03
C THR A 468 8.89 -1.16 21.77
N PRO A 469 9.05 -1.83 20.60
CA PRO A 469 10.12 -2.81 20.41
C PRO A 469 11.52 -2.18 20.35
N LEU A 470 11.62 -0.90 19.96
CA LEU A 470 12.91 -0.24 19.79
C LEU A 470 13.52 0.16 21.13
N ILE A 471 12.70 0.64 22.07
CA ILE A 471 13.14 1.08 23.39
C ILE A 471 13.79 -0.08 24.14
N TRP A 472 13.12 -1.25 24.17
CA TRP A 472 13.67 -2.46 24.79
C TRP A 472 15.01 -2.89 24.17
N ALA A 473 15.11 -2.88 22.84
CA ALA A 473 16.34 -3.26 22.14
C ALA A 473 17.49 -2.27 22.42
N THR A 474 17.22 -0.96 22.47
CA THR A 474 18.24 0.05 22.80
C THR A 474 18.66 0.00 24.27
N SER A 475 17.73 -0.24 25.19
CA SER A 475 18.04 -0.41 26.61
C SER A 475 18.89 -1.65 26.87
N LEU A 476 18.61 -2.76 26.20
CA LEU A 476 19.43 -3.97 26.29
C LEU A 476 20.85 -3.75 25.76
N LEU A 477 21.01 -3.08 24.61
CA LEU A 477 22.34 -2.75 24.07
C LEU A 477 23.13 -1.81 24.97
N LEU A 478 22.45 -0.86 25.62
CA LEU A 478 23.08 0.03 26.59
C LEU A 478 23.61 -0.75 27.80
N LEU A 479 22.82 -1.69 28.34
CA LEU A 479 23.25 -2.57 29.42
C LEU A 479 24.45 -3.43 29.03
N VAL A 480 24.46 -3.99 27.81
CA VAL A 480 25.60 -4.76 27.29
C VAL A 480 26.85 -3.87 27.17
N ALA A 481 26.72 -2.65 26.65
CA ALA A 481 27.83 -1.73 26.55
C ALA A 481 28.38 -1.33 27.93
N ILE A 482 27.51 -1.07 28.90
CA ILE A 482 27.91 -0.82 30.30
C ILE A 482 28.62 -2.04 30.88
N GLY A 483 28.10 -3.25 30.66
CA GLY A 483 28.75 -4.49 31.09
C GLY A 483 30.15 -4.66 30.51
N ILE A 484 30.34 -4.33 29.22
CA ILE A 484 31.67 -4.35 28.57
C ILE A 484 32.61 -3.32 29.19
N LEU A 485 32.13 -2.11 29.52
CA LEU A 485 32.94 -1.08 30.18
C LEU A 485 33.35 -1.50 31.59
N VAL A 486 32.42 -2.09 32.36
CA VAL A 486 32.70 -2.63 33.70
C VAL A 486 33.72 -3.76 33.61
N TRP A 487 33.55 -4.70 32.67
CA TRP A 487 34.50 -5.76 32.40
C TRP A 487 35.89 -5.22 32.03
N ALA A 488 35.95 -4.22 31.14
CA ALA A 488 37.20 -3.59 30.74
C ALA A 488 37.88 -2.87 31.92
N SER A 489 37.10 -2.28 32.83
CA SER A 489 37.60 -1.64 34.04
C SER A 489 38.18 -2.66 35.04
N PHE A 490 37.53 -3.82 35.23
CA PHE A 490 38.10 -4.90 36.04
C PHE A 490 39.39 -5.46 35.44
N ASN A 491 39.49 -5.50 34.11
CA ASN A 491 40.67 -5.96 33.38
C ASN A 491 41.59 -4.80 32.94
N HIS A 492 41.57 -3.68 33.67
CA HIS A 492 42.32 -2.47 33.30
C HIS A 492 43.83 -2.72 33.21
N GLY A 493 44.37 -3.63 34.05
CA GLY A 493 45.78 -4.02 33.99
C GLY A 493 46.20 -4.58 32.62
N TYR A 494 45.30 -5.25 31.92
CA TYR A 494 45.54 -5.74 30.56
C TYR A 494 45.18 -4.70 29.49
N TYR A 495 43.96 -4.15 29.53
CA TYR A 495 43.48 -3.26 28.47
C TYR A 495 44.15 -1.88 28.48
N GLY A 496 44.56 -1.38 29.65
CA GLY A 496 45.32 -0.14 29.81
C GLY A 496 46.81 -0.26 29.48
N ALA A 497 47.36 -1.49 29.43
CA ALA A 497 48.75 -1.71 29.04
C ALA A 497 48.96 -1.49 27.54
N THR A 498 50.14 -0.98 27.16
CA THR A 498 50.52 -0.84 25.75
C THR A 498 50.56 -2.21 25.06
N PRO A 499 50.31 -2.31 23.74
CA PRO A 499 50.25 -3.60 23.06
C PRO A 499 51.49 -4.49 23.23
N ALA A 500 52.67 -3.89 23.45
CA ALA A 500 53.91 -4.61 23.74
C ALA A 500 53.91 -5.22 25.16
N MET A 501 53.50 -4.44 26.16
CA MET A 501 53.46 -4.85 27.57
C MET A 501 52.37 -5.88 27.87
N ARG A 502 51.33 -5.95 27.05
CA ARG A 502 50.25 -6.94 27.21
C ARG A 502 50.73 -8.37 27.21
N THR A 503 51.85 -8.69 26.55
CA THR A 503 52.39 -10.06 26.52
C THR A 503 52.94 -10.53 27.88
N LEU A 504 53.21 -9.60 28.79
CA LEU A 504 53.78 -9.84 30.12
C LEU A 504 52.71 -9.94 31.22
N VAL A 505 51.44 -9.69 30.90
CA VAL A 505 50.32 -9.77 31.84
C VAL A 505 49.75 -11.19 31.79
N ASP A 506 49.53 -11.82 32.94
CA ASP A 506 49.08 -13.23 33.03
C ASP A 506 47.79 -13.49 32.24
N ASP A 507 46.86 -12.52 32.26
CA ASP A 507 45.57 -12.59 31.55
C ASP A 507 45.70 -12.57 30.02
N HIS A 508 46.88 -12.26 29.46
CA HIS A 508 47.12 -12.20 28.02
C HIS A 508 46.74 -13.48 27.29
N ARG A 509 47.00 -14.64 27.91
CA ARG A 509 46.68 -15.95 27.33
C ARG A 509 45.19 -16.09 27.00
N TRP A 510 44.34 -15.47 27.81
CA TRP A 510 42.89 -15.55 27.71
C TRP A 510 42.29 -14.38 26.93
N LEU A 511 42.78 -13.15 27.17
CA LEU A 511 42.21 -11.89 26.66
C LEU A 511 42.78 -11.42 25.32
N ARG A 512 43.86 -12.04 24.80
CA ARG A 512 44.35 -11.74 23.43
C ARG A 512 43.30 -12.13 22.38
N PRO A 513 43.32 -11.54 21.17
CA PRO A 513 42.35 -11.86 20.12
C PRO A 513 42.25 -13.35 19.78
N GLY A 514 43.38 -14.07 19.81
CA GLY A 514 43.45 -15.52 19.62
C GLY A 514 43.38 -16.36 20.92
N GLY A 515 43.09 -15.74 22.06
CA GLY A 515 42.88 -16.43 23.35
C GLY A 515 41.44 -16.90 23.49
N ALA A 516 41.16 -17.71 24.50
CA ALA A 516 39.84 -18.35 24.68
C ALA A 516 38.68 -17.33 24.71
N PHE A 517 38.84 -16.22 25.44
CA PHE A 517 37.81 -15.18 25.54
C PHE A 517 37.69 -14.36 24.25
N GLY A 518 38.83 -13.96 23.68
CA GLY A 518 38.88 -13.22 22.41
C GLY A 518 38.24 -13.99 21.26
N LEU A 519 38.52 -15.29 21.15
CA LEU A 519 37.96 -16.15 20.09
C LEU A 519 36.46 -16.41 20.31
N SER A 520 36.02 -16.56 21.56
CA SER A 520 34.60 -16.69 21.90
C SER A 520 33.79 -15.46 21.45
N MET A 521 34.34 -14.26 21.66
CA MET A 521 33.74 -13.00 21.17
C MET A 521 33.73 -12.93 19.63
N ALA A 522 34.77 -13.44 18.96
CA ALA A 522 34.77 -13.54 17.50
C ALA A 522 33.71 -14.52 16.97
N MET A 523 33.56 -15.70 17.57
CA MET A 523 32.53 -16.66 17.18
C MET A 523 31.12 -16.09 17.40
N LEU A 524 30.89 -15.42 18.53
CA LEU A 524 29.64 -14.71 18.80
C LEU A 524 29.39 -13.61 17.75
N ALA A 525 30.40 -12.81 17.43
CA ALA A 525 30.30 -11.78 16.41
C ALA A 525 29.95 -12.36 15.04
N VAL A 526 30.57 -13.47 14.61
CA VAL A 526 30.25 -14.17 13.36
C VAL A 526 28.81 -14.68 13.37
N GLY A 527 28.34 -15.29 14.47
CA GLY A 527 26.95 -15.74 14.61
C GLY A 527 25.95 -14.58 14.47
N LEU A 528 26.21 -13.46 15.14
CA LEU A 528 25.42 -12.23 14.99
C LEU A 528 25.47 -11.70 13.55
N PHE A 529 26.61 -11.81 12.88
CA PHE A 529 26.80 -11.38 11.49
C PHE A 529 26.00 -12.22 10.49
N VAL A 530 26.01 -13.55 10.66
CA VAL A 530 25.21 -14.47 9.85
C VAL A 530 23.73 -14.19 10.03
N TRP A 531 23.28 -13.99 11.27
CA TRP A 531 21.90 -13.59 11.56
C TRP A 531 21.55 -12.24 10.94
N ASN A 532 22.47 -11.28 11.00
CA ASN A 532 22.32 -9.97 10.38
C ASN A 532 22.08 -10.06 8.86
N LEU A 533 22.80 -10.95 8.18
CA LEU A 533 22.68 -11.22 6.74
C LEU A 533 21.44 -12.06 6.39
N ALA A 534 20.91 -12.87 7.31
CA ALA A 534 19.68 -13.65 7.10
C ALA A 534 18.46 -12.77 6.73
N TYR A 535 18.51 -11.48 7.11
CA TYR A 535 17.57 -10.46 6.64
C TYR A 535 17.47 -10.38 5.10
N LEU A 536 18.58 -10.55 4.37
CA LEU A 536 18.59 -10.59 2.90
C LEU A 536 17.84 -11.81 2.36
N GLY A 537 17.98 -12.96 3.03
CA GLY A 537 17.25 -14.19 2.71
C GLY A 537 15.74 -14.02 2.90
N ARG A 538 15.31 -13.34 3.96
CA ARG A 538 13.89 -13.04 4.21
C ARG A 538 13.22 -12.20 3.11
N LYS A 539 14.01 -11.43 2.35
CA LYS A 539 13.53 -10.63 1.21
C LYS A 539 13.29 -11.47 -0.05
N ASN A 540 13.86 -12.66 -0.15
CA ASN A 540 13.66 -13.59 -1.26
C ASN A 540 12.39 -14.44 -1.04
N ARG A 541 11.53 -14.56 -2.06
CA ARG A 541 10.23 -15.28 -1.99
C ARG A 541 10.38 -16.75 -1.60
N PHE A 542 11.47 -17.41 -2.02
CA PHE A 542 11.71 -18.82 -1.72
C PHE A 542 12.14 -19.02 -0.25
N LEU A 543 13.19 -18.30 0.18
CA LEU A 543 13.75 -18.39 1.53
C LEU A 543 12.80 -17.84 2.61
N ALA A 544 11.91 -16.90 2.26
CA ALA A 544 10.93 -16.34 3.18
C ALA A 544 9.98 -17.39 3.80
N ARG A 545 9.79 -18.55 3.15
CA ARG A 545 8.95 -19.64 3.67
C ARG A 545 9.55 -20.32 4.91
N PHE A 546 10.88 -20.27 5.05
CA PHE A 546 11.62 -20.92 6.13
C PHE A 546 12.03 -19.97 7.26
N LEU A 547 11.80 -18.66 7.09
CA LEU A 547 12.18 -17.61 8.04
C LEU A 547 10.92 -16.94 8.61
N PRO A 548 10.35 -17.46 9.71
CA PRO A 548 9.14 -16.91 10.32
C PRO A 548 9.37 -15.50 10.87
N GLY A 549 8.28 -14.77 11.11
CA GLY A 549 8.31 -13.42 11.70
C GLY A 549 8.11 -12.28 10.69
N SER A 550 7.70 -11.13 11.22
CA SER A 550 7.44 -9.92 10.45
C SER A 550 8.76 -9.28 9.99
N LEU A 551 8.78 -8.62 8.83
CA LEU A 551 9.98 -7.90 8.38
C LEU A 551 10.37 -6.78 9.36
N ARG A 552 9.41 -6.27 10.14
CA ARG A 552 9.61 -5.27 11.20
C ARG A 552 10.50 -5.83 12.33
N PHE A 553 10.24 -7.06 12.76
CA PHE A 553 11.10 -7.80 13.68
C PHE A 553 12.50 -8.00 13.09
N TRP A 554 12.57 -8.45 11.83
CA TRP A 554 13.84 -8.68 11.14
C TRP A 554 14.68 -7.40 10.95
N MET A 555 14.04 -6.25 10.71
CA MET A 555 14.71 -4.95 10.65
C MET A 555 15.24 -4.51 12.02
N GLY A 556 14.43 -4.65 13.07
CA GLY A 556 14.88 -4.39 14.45
C GLY A 556 16.07 -5.26 14.83
N SER A 557 15.99 -6.54 14.45
CA SER A 557 17.07 -7.52 14.65
C SER A 557 18.34 -7.19 13.86
N HIS A 558 18.23 -6.71 12.61
CA HIS A 558 19.37 -6.27 11.82
C HIS A 558 20.13 -5.10 12.49
N VAL A 559 19.41 -4.10 13.01
CA VAL A 559 20.07 -3.00 13.75
C VAL A 559 20.70 -3.52 15.04
N PHE A 560 19.97 -4.33 15.80
CA PHE A 560 20.45 -4.89 17.08
C PHE A 560 21.71 -5.73 16.91
N THR A 561 21.67 -6.72 16.01
CA THR A 561 22.80 -7.61 15.73
C THR A 561 23.98 -6.87 15.11
N GLY A 562 23.74 -5.81 14.33
CA GLY A 562 24.80 -4.94 13.83
C GLY A 562 25.58 -4.26 14.96
N ILE A 563 24.88 -3.63 15.91
CA ILE A 563 25.50 -2.96 17.06
C ILE A 563 26.15 -3.97 18.01
N ALA A 564 25.45 -5.07 18.33
CA ALA A 564 25.98 -6.13 19.19
C ALA A 564 27.24 -6.78 18.61
N SER A 565 27.27 -7.03 17.29
CA SER A 565 28.46 -7.58 16.62
C SER A 565 29.65 -6.63 16.71
N PHE A 566 29.44 -5.31 16.55
CA PHE A 566 30.48 -4.31 16.71
C PHE A 566 31.06 -4.30 18.12
N LEU A 567 30.21 -4.37 19.15
CA LEU A 567 30.64 -4.48 20.55
C LEU A 567 31.50 -5.73 20.80
N CYS A 568 31.09 -6.89 20.26
CA CYS A 568 31.87 -8.12 20.34
C CYS A 568 33.23 -8.01 19.63
N VAL A 569 33.26 -7.37 18.46
CA VAL A 569 34.50 -7.15 17.70
C VAL A 569 35.46 -6.20 18.43
N ILE A 570 34.97 -5.17 19.12
CA ILE A 570 35.82 -4.30 19.96
C ILE A 570 36.56 -5.12 21.02
N VAL A 571 35.83 -6.00 21.70
CA VAL A 571 36.39 -6.86 22.75
C VAL A 571 37.35 -7.89 22.16
N HIS A 572 36.99 -8.52 21.03
CA HIS A 572 37.88 -9.43 20.29
C HIS A 572 39.18 -8.76 19.85
N ALA A 573 39.12 -7.52 19.37
CA ALA A 573 40.29 -6.72 18.99
C ALA A 573 41.10 -6.22 20.21
N GLY A 574 40.64 -6.52 21.43
CA GLY A 574 41.26 -6.10 22.68
C GLY A 574 41.35 -4.58 22.83
N PHE A 575 40.34 -3.85 22.36
CA PHE A 575 40.31 -2.38 22.35
C PHE A 575 41.50 -1.74 21.62
N THR A 576 42.12 -2.45 20.67
CA THR A 576 43.22 -1.93 19.85
C THR A 576 42.88 -2.03 18.37
N TYR A 577 43.34 -1.04 17.59
CA TYR A 577 43.34 -1.14 16.13
C TYR A 577 44.76 -1.44 15.65
N ARG A 578 44.87 -2.24 14.59
CA ARG A 578 46.14 -2.55 13.92
C ARG A 578 45.96 -2.40 12.42
N MET A 579 46.99 -2.00 11.68
CA MET A 579 46.96 -1.92 10.20
C MET A 579 47.06 -3.33 9.56
N THR A 580 46.11 -4.18 9.93
CA THR A 580 45.96 -5.56 9.47
C THR A 580 44.62 -5.70 8.79
N LEU A 581 44.42 -6.81 8.06
CA LEU A 581 43.15 -7.07 7.39
C LEU A 581 41.94 -7.05 8.36
N GLY A 582 42.12 -7.55 9.58
CA GLY A 582 41.12 -7.46 10.66
C GLY A 582 40.86 -6.03 11.15
N GLY A 583 41.89 -5.18 11.18
CA GLY A 583 41.72 -3.76 11.53
C GLY A 583 40.98 -2.96 10.47
N TYR A 584 41.22 -3.23 9.18
CA TYR A 584 40.43 -2.64 8.08
C TYR A 584 38.98 -3.13 8.12
N ALA A 585 38.73 -4.41 8.43
CA ALA A 585 37.37 -4.93 8.64
C ALA A 585 36.67 -4.22 9.81
N PHE A 586 37.38 -4.01 10.94
CA PHE A 586 36.86 -3.29 12.11
C PHE A 586 36.47 -1.83 11.79
N ILE A 587 37.35 -1.08 11.12
CA ILE A 587 37.07 0.31 10.73
C ILE A 587 35.88 0.38 9.78
N THR A 588 35.84 -0.51 8.78
CA THR A 588 34.75 -0.53 7.80
C THR A 588 33.41 -0.90 8.46
N LEU A 589 33.41 -1.83 9.43
CA LEU A 589 32.23 -2.15 10.24
C LEU A 589 31.75 -0.93 11.03
N GLY A 590 32.66 -0.16 11.63
CA GLY A 590 32.34 1.11 12.30
C GLY A 590 31.72 2.14 11.36
N ILE A 591 32.28 2.29 10.15
CA ILE A 591 31.73 3.18 9.10
C ILE A 591 30.32 2.73 8.69
N VAL A 592 30.09 1.44 8.49
CA VAL A 592 28.76 0.88 8.16
C VAL A 592 27.75 1.14 9.27
N LEU A 593 28.16 0.98 10.53
CA LEU A 593 27.33 1.22 11.72
C LEU A 593 26.95 2.70 11.85
N ILE A 594 27.91 3.63 11.71
CA ILE A 594 27.64 5.07 11.65
C ILE A 594 26.73 5.40 10.47
N ALA A 595 26.99 4.80 9.30
CA ALA A 595 26.16 5.01 8.13
C ALA A 595 24.70 4.54 8.36
N GLY A 596 24.52 3.42 9.08
CA GLY A 596 23.21 2.91 9.49
C GLY A 596 22.49 3.86 10.45
N MET A 597 23.20 4.40 11.46
CA MET A 597 22.65 5.35 12.44
C MET A 597 22.23 6.67 11.80
N VAL A 598 23.09 7.24 10.93
CA VAL A 598 22.77 8.48 10.20
C VAL A 598 21.59 8.26 9.25
N GLY A 599 21.53 7.12 8.57
CA GLY A 599 20.38 6.75 7.74
C GLY A 599 19.07 6.71 8.54
N ARG A 600 19.13 6.16 9.76
CA ARG A 600 17.99 6.12 10.69
C ARG A 600 17.61 7.51 11.21
N TYR A 601 18.58 8.37 11.48
CA TYR A 601 18.34 9.76 11.88
C TYR A 601 17.60 10.55 10.79
N PHE A 602 18.05 10.47 9.53
CA PHE A 602 17.32 11.09 8.42
C PHE A 602 15.92 10.53 8.28
N TYR A 603 15.76 9.21 8.46
CA TYR A 603 14.45 8.55 8.41
C TYR A 603 13.49 9.00 9.52
N ALA A 604 13.98 9.21 10.74
CA ALA A 604 13.18 9.69 11.87
C ALA A 604 12.75 11.16 11.72
N ASN A 605 13.47 11.95 10.92
CA ASN A 605 13.21 13.36 10.65
C ASN A 605 12.37 13.61 9.39
N VAL A 606 12.02 12.56 8.63
CA VAL A 606 10.98 12.67 7.60
C VAL A 606 9.64 12.92 8.30
N PRO A 607 8.92 14.00 7.98
CA PRO A 607 7.69 14.37 8.68
C PRO A 607 6.67 13.24 8.57
N ARG A 608 6.22 12.71 9.72
CA ARG A 608 5.27 11.59 9.76
C ARG A 608 3.89 11.93 9.19
N ALA A 609 3.55 13.21 9.10
CA ALA A 609 2.34 13.68 8.41
C ALA A 609 2.39 13.50 6.88
N ALA A 610 3.57 13.24 6.31
CA ALA A 610 3.78 12.91 4.90
C ALA A 610 3.88 11.38 4.64
N ASN A 611 3.55 10.55 5.64
CA ASN A 611 3.53 9.10 5.53
C ASN A 611 2.22 8.62 4.90
N GLY A 612 2.04 8.91 3.61
CA GLY A 612 0.99 8.33 2.78
C GLY A 612 -0.13 9.28 2.38
N ARG A 613 -0.40 10.30 3.20
CA ARG A 613 -1.03 11.51 2.69
C ARG A 613 0.04 12.33 1.99
N GLU A 614 -0.02 12.41 0.67
CA GLU A 614 0.46 13.63 0.02
C GLU A 614 -0.17 14.77 0.83
N ILE A 615 0.66 15.62 1.45
CA ILE A 615 0.14 16.90 1.91
C ILE A 615 -0.27 17.57 0.62
N ASN A 616 -1.59 17.52 0.33
CA ASN A 616 -2.12 18.25 -0.80
C ASN A 616 -1.62 19.69 -0.59
N LEU A 617 -0.93 20.23 -1.60
CA LEU A 617 -0.49 21.63 -1.57
C LEU A 617 -1.67 22.53 -1.19
N ASP A 618 -2.90 22.12 -1.50
CA ASP A 618 -4.14 22.78 -1.11
C ASP A 618 -4.48 22.65 0.39
N GLU A 619 -4.22 21.51 1.05
CA GLU A 619 -4.39 21.38 2.51
C GLU A 619 -3.36 22.24 3.26
N LEU A 620 -2.13 22.33 2.73
CA LEU A 620 -1.10 23.22 3.25
C LEU A 620 -1.47 24.69 3.03
N ARG A 621 -1.86 25.07 1.80
CA ARG A 621 -2.34 26.42 1.48
C ARG A 621 -3.52 26.79 2.36
N ALA A 622 -4.45 25.87 2.63
CA ALA A 622 -5.55 26.08 3.56
C ALA A 622 -5.05 26.32 5.00
N ARG A 623 -4.10 25.52 5.51
CA ARG A 623 -3.52 25.72 6.84
C ARG A 623 -2.73 27.03 6.95
N VAL A 624 -1.92 27.36 5.93
CA VAL A 624 -1.16 28.63 5.86
C VAL A 624 -2.13 29.81 5.76
N THR A 625 -3.21 29.70 4.98
CA THR A 625 -4.27 30.70 4.91
C THR A 625 -4.95 30.88 6.26
N VAL A 626 -5.35 29.80 6.95
CA VAL A 626 -5.96 29.90 8.29
C VAL A 626 -5.03 30.61 9.29
N ILE A 627 -3.73 30.29 9.27
CA ILE A 627 -2.73 30.95 10.12
C ILE A 627 -2.54 32.42 9.71
N ALA A 628 -2.43 32.70 8.41
CA ALA A 628 -2.29 34.06 7.89
C ALA A 628 -3.52 34.93 8.20
N THR A 629 -4.73 34.37 8.13
CA THR A 629 -5.97 35.05 8.53
C THR A 629 -6.02 35.29 10.03
N ALA A 630 -5.50 34.38 10.85
CA ALA A 630 -5.35 34.62 12.28
C ALA A 630 -4.38 35.77 12.59
N TRP A 631 -3.32 35.92 11.79
CA TRP A 631 -2.35 37.03 11.92
C TRP A 631 -2.89 38.36 11.41
N ASP A 632 -3.67 38.36 10.33
CA ASP A 632 -4.29 39.59 9.82
C ASP A 632 -5.38 40.14 10.76
N LYS A 633 -5.93 39.31 11.67
CA LYS A 633 -6.83 39.77 12.75
C LYS A 633 -6.12 40.61 13.81
N SER A 634 -4.87 40.28 14.15
CA SER A 634 -4.09 41.00 15.16
C SER A 634 -3.29 42.16 14.54
N SER A 635 -2.88 42.06 13.28
CA SER A 635 -2.13 43.12 12.57
C SER A 635 -2.38 43.06 11.05
N ARG A 636 -3.06 44.07 10.49
CA ARG A 636 -3.40 44.10 9.06
C ARG A 636 -2.16 44.05 8.16
N GLY A 637 -2.08 43.05 7.28
CA GLY A 637 -1.08 42.96 6.21
C GLY A 637 0.20 42.21 6.58
N LEU A 638 0.32 41.73 7.82
CA LEU A 638 1.43 40.87 8.24
C LEU A 638 1.22 39.42 7.76
N GLY A 639 -0.04 38.94 7.75
CA GLY A 639 -0.41 37.61 7.29
C GLY A 639 -0.15 37.43 5.79
N SER A 640 -0.49 38.43 4.98
CA SER A 640 -0.23 38.43 3.53
C SER A 640 1.27 38.38 3.19
N THR A 641 2.10 39.16 3.90
CA THR A 641 3.56 39.19 3.71
C THR A 641 4.19 37.81 3.97
N VAL A 642 3.72 37.10 4.99
CA VAL A 642 4.24 35.76 5.30
C VAL A 642 3.69 34.68 4.39
N ARG A 643 2.43 34.79 3.96
CA ARG A 643 1.88 33.92 2.93
C ARG A 643 2.69 34.01 1.64
N GLU A 644 2.97 35.22 1.16
CA GLU A 644 3.77 35.46 -0.04
C GLU A 644 5.20 34.90 0.09
N ARG A 645 5.89 35.19 1.21
CA ARG A 645 7.25 34.64 1.48
C ARG A 645 7.26 33.11 1.55
N VAL A 646 6.22 32.49 2.11
CA VAL A 646 6.07 31.02 2.14
C VAL A 646 5.80 30.48 0.74
N GLU A 647 4.96 31.15 -0.04
CA GLU A 647 4.64 30.75 -1.41
C GLU A 647 5.87 30.81 -2.32
N THR A 648 6.67 31.86 -2.24
CA THR A 648 7.96 31.98 -2.96
C THR A 648 8.95 30.87 -2.57
N LEU A 649 8.99 30.47 -1.30
CA LEU A 649 9.83 29.35 -0.86
C LEU A 649 9.35 27.99 -1.37
N VAL A 650 8.06 27.86 -1.72
CA VAL A 650 7.46 26.63 -2.24
C VAL A 650 7.55 26.56 -3.77
N THR A 651 7.50 27.69 -4.47
CA THR A 651 7.51 27.77 -5.94
C THR A 651 8.91 27.80 -6.57
N GLU A 652 9.98 28.06 -5.81
CA GLU A 652 11.36 27.90 -6.30
C GLU A 652 11.72 26.40 -6.49
N GLU A 653 11.23 25.81 -7.58
CA GLU A 653 11.62 24.47 -8.04
C GLU A 653 13.12 24.42 -8.37
N ARG A 654 13.91 23.73 -7.54
CA ARG A 654 15.31 23.41 -7.86
C ARG A 654 15.50 21.94 -8.18
N TRP A 655 15.04 21.54 -9.35
CA TRP A 655 15.42 20.26 -9.93
C TRP A 655 16.64 20.41 -10.85
N ARG A 656 17.84 20.27 -10.28
CA ARG A 656 19.07 19.78 -10.95
C ARG A 656 20.25 19.65 -9.96
N ALA A 657 21.06 18.61 -10.20
CA ALA A 657 22.42 18.35 -9.66
C ALA A 657 22.61 17.26 -8.56
N SER A 658 23.91 16.97 -8.33
CA SER A 658 24.50 15.86 -7.57
C SER A 658 24.09 15.79 -6.09
N LEU A 659 24.44 14.70 -5.40
CA LEU A 659 24.16 14.51 -3.96
C LEU A 659 24.62 15.71 -3.11
N ILE A 660 25.76 16.32 -3.47
CA ILE A 660 26.34 17.48 -2.78
C ILE A 660 25.47 18.73 -2.99
N ALA A 661 25.01 18.97 -4.23
CA ALA A 661 24.17 20.12 -4.53
C ALA A 661 22.82 20.04 -3.79
N ARG A 662 22.25 18.84 -3.65
CA ARG A 662 21.01 18.60 -2.89
C ARG A 662 21.20 18.82 -1.40
N ALA A 663 22.30 18.32 -0.84
CA ALA A 663 22.64 18.57 0.58
C ALA A 663 22.88 20.06 0.86
N MET A 664 23.56 20.76 -0.05
CA MET A 664 23.77 22.21 0.01
C MET A 664 22.46 22.99 -0.16
N GLY A 665 21.54 22.53 -1.01
CA GLY A 665 20.19 23.06 -1.17
C GLY A 665 19.43 23.07 0.15
N LEU A 666 19.32 21.90 0.79
CA LEU A 666 18.71 21.73 2.12
C LEU A 666 19.34 22.63 3.18
N LEU A 667 20.67 22.73 3.22
CA LEU A 667 21.39 23.60 4.16
C LEU A 667 21.08 25.08 3.90
N SER A 668 21.11 25.51 2.64
CA SER A 668 20.80 26.89 2.24
C SER A 668 19.36 27.29 2.56
N ALA A 669 18.43 26.35 2.45
CA ALA A 669 17.03 26.55 2.75
C ALA A 669 16.81 26.73 4.27
N HIS A 670 17.52 25.92 5.08
CA HIS A 670 17.50 26.05 6.53
C HIS A 670 18.09 27.39 7.01
N LEU A 671 19.13 27.88 6.35
CA LEU A 671 19.71 29.20 6.60
C LEU A 671 18.75 30.33 6.18
N ARG A 672 18.03 30.18 5.07
CA ARG A 672 17.01 31.15 4.61
C ARG A 672 15.86 31.29 5.60
N ILE A 673 15.30 30.20 6.14
CA ILE A 673 14.30 30.29 7.22
C ILE A 673 14.82 31.12 8.38
N ARG A 674 16.05 30.84 8.85
CA ARG A 674 16.61 31.55 10.00
C ARG A 674 16.73 33.05 9.72
N ARG A 675 17.02 33.41 8.47
CA ARG A 675 17.04 34.81 8.01
C ARG A 675 15.62 35.41 7.98
N THR A 676 14.65 34.72 7.37
CA THR A 676 13.25 35.18 7.30
C THR A 676 12.63 35.36 8.69
N LEU A 677 12.87 34.44 9.62
CA LEU A 677 12.41 34.56 11.01
C LEU A 677 13.06 35.75 11.74
N ARG A 678 14.33 36.05 11.45
CA ARG A 678 14.98 37.26 12.00
C ARG A 678 14.39 38.52 11.41
N GLU A 679 14.16 38.56 10.10
CA GLU A 679 13.55 39.71 9.43
C GLU A 679 12.13 39.97 9.95
N LEU A 680 11.33 38.92 10.17
CA LEU A 680 10.01 39.03 10.79
C LEU A 680 10.06 39.58 12.21
N ARG A 681 11.06 39.14 13.00
CA ARG A 681 11.26 39.63 14.37
C ARG A 681 11.68 41.11 14.42
N MET A 682 12.25 41.62 13.35
CA MET A 682 12.71 43.00 13.22
C MET A 682 11.71 43.90 12.47
N ASP A 683 10.57 43.36 12.01
CA ASP A 683 9.54 44.14 11.31
C ASP A 683 8.85 45.10 12.31
N PRO A 684 8.79 46.41 12.03
CA PRO A 684 8.17 47.40 12.93
C PRO A 684 6.72 47.06 13.30
N ARG A 685 5.97 46.45 12.37
CA ARG A 685 4.58 46.03 12.58
C ARG A 685 4.46 44.87 13.58
N PHE A 686 5.54 44.11 13.75
CA PHE A 686 5.62 43.02 14.71
C PHE A 686 5.91 43.53 16.13
N ALA A 687 6.49 44.73 16.26
CA ALA A 687 6.74 45.37 17.55
C ALA A 687 5.46 45.91 18.21
N GLU A 688 4.43 46.21 17.41
CA GLU A 688 3.11 46.71 17.85
C GLU A 688 2.23 45.62 18.51
N VAL A 689 2.60 44.34 18.36
CA VAL A 689 1.86 43.21 18.91
C VAL A 689 2.24 42.94 20.38
N PRO A 690 1.28 42.60 21.28
CA PRO A 690 1.56 42.24 22.67
C PRO A 690 2.58 41.10 22.80
N GLU A 691 3.43 41.14 23.82
CA GLU A 691 4.57 40.23 23.96
C GLU A 691 4.19 38.73 24.04
N ALA A 692 3.08 38.42 24.70
CA ALA A 692 2.56 37.06 24.79
C ALA A 692 2.11 36.52 23.41
N GLU A 693 1.46 37.37 22.61
CA GLU A 693 1.04 37.04 21.25
C GLU A 693 2.23 36.96 20.29
N ARG A 694 3.25 37.81 20.43
CA ARG A 694 4.47 37.75 19.61
C ARG A 694 5.17 36.40 19.66
N GLU A 695 5.28 35.81 20.85
CA GLU A 695 5.92 34.50 21.03
C GLU A 695 5.08 33.38 20.41
N GLU A 696 3.75 33.40 20.58
CA GLU A 696 2.84 32.44 19.96
C GLU A 696 2.88 32.53 18.42
N LEU A 697 2.80 33.75 17.87
CA LEU A 697 2.91 34.02 16.43
C LEU A 697 4.27 33.57 15.89
N MET A 698 5.37 33.82 16.60
CA MET A 698 6.70 33.37 16.19
C MET A 698 6.84 31.85 16.21
N GLN A 699 6.22 31.16 17.17
CA GLN A 699 6.17 29.70 17.20
C GLN A 699 5.34 29.13 16.05
N LEU A 700 4.21 29.75 15.71
CA LEU A 700 3.39 29.42 14.54
C LEU A 700 4.16 29.66 13.23
N ALA A 701 4.86 30.79 13.09
CA ALA A 701 5.70 31.13 11.95
C ALA A 701 6.79 30.07 11.72
N LYS A 702 7.48 29.71 12.80
CA LYS A 702 8.55 28.71 12.80
C LYS A 702 8.03 27.32 12.44
N ARG A 703 6.85 26.93 12.94
CA ARG A 703 6.19 25.66 12.57
C ARG A 703 5.77 25.66 11.10
N SER A 704 5.14 26.72 10.63
CA SER A 704 4.68 26.89 9.24
C SER A 704 5.85 26.84 8.26
N LEU A 705 6.88 27.67 8.44
CA LEU A 705 8.07 27.68 7.58
C LEU A 705 8.81 26.34 7.59
N ARG A 706 8.91 25.66 8.75
CA ARG A 706 9.53 24.33 8.84
C ARG A 706 8.72 23.28 8.08
N LEU A 707 7.40 23.31 8.17
CA LEU A 707 6.51 22.44 7.39
C LEU A 707 6.64 22.72 5.88
N SER A 708 6.66 23.99 5.49
CA SER A 708 6.82 24.39 4.08
C SER A 708 8.14 23.92 3.48
N LEU A 709 9.27 24.02 4.21
CA LEU A 709 10.54 23.45 3.75
C LEU A 709 10.54 21.93 3.68
N GLN A 710 9.93 21.28 4.67
CA GLN A 710 9.81 19.82 4.69
C GLN A 710 9.03 19.30 3.49
N ILE A 711 8.12 20.12 2.94
CA ILE A 711 7.30 19.81 1.77
C ILE A 711 8.03 20.21 0.48
N ALA A 712 8.56 21.44 0.40
CA ALA A 712 9.29 21.96 -0.77
C ALA A 712 10.55 21.14 -1.10
N HIS A 713 11.20 20.58 -0.08
CA HIS A 713 12.38 19.72 -0.24
C HIS A 713 12.09 18.25 0.11
N TYR A 714 10.82 17.87 0.16
CA TYR A 714 10.40 16.51 0.44
C TYR A 714 11.05 15.51 -0.53
N GLU A 715 10.98 15.80 -1.83
CA GLU A 715 11.57 14.96 -2.87
C GLU A 715 13.09 14.95 -2.80
N GLU A 716 13.73 16.06 -2.40
CA GLU A 716 15.18 16.13 -2.18
C GLU A 716 15.63 15.24 -1.02
N ILE A 717 14.95 15.31 0.13
CA ILE A 717 15.22 14.46 1.31
C ILE A 717 15.05 12.98 0.94
N ARG A 718 13.97 12.66 0.22
CA ARG A 718 13.68 11.30 -0.26
C ARG A 718 14.75 10.80 -1.22
N SER A 719 15.24 11.66 -2.09
CA SER A 719 16.32 11.38 -3.04
C SER A 719 17.67 11.15 -2.35
N VAL A 720 17.98 11.94 -1.32
CA VAL A 720 19.16 11.75 -0.47
C VAL A 720 19.08 10.41 0.27
N LEU A 721 17.92 10.04 0.82
CA LEU A 721 17.69 8.73 1.45
C LEU A 721 17.84 7.55 0.48
N GLY A 722 17.40 7.70 -0.78
CA GLY A 722 17.65 6.71 -1.84
C GLY A 722 19.14 6.50 -2.09
N SER A 723 19.88 7.59 -2.27
CA SER A 723 21.33 7.58 -2.50
C SER A 723 22.11 7.05 -1.29
N TRP A 724 21.64 7.36 -0.08
CA TRP A 724 22.24 6.89 1.17
C TRP A 724 22.16 5.37 1.33
N ARG A 725 21.00 4.78 1.04
CA ARG A 725 20.81 3.32 1.07
C ARG A 725 21.73 2.60 0.09
N PHE A 726 21.96 3.20 -1.07
CA PHE A 726 22.94 2.69 -2.04
C PHE A 726 24.34 2.65 -1.41
N LEU A 727 24.82 3.77 -0.86
CA LEU A 727 26.12 3.87 -0.21
C LEU A 727 26.28 2.85 0.93
N HIS A 728 25.31 2.79 1.84
CA HIS A 728 25.34 1.86 2.98
C HIS A 728 25.45 0.40 2.54
N ARG A 729 24.71 -0.02 1.51
CA ARG A 729 24.77 -1.40 0.99
C ARG A 729 26.16 -1.76 0.45
N TRP A 730 26.81 -0.84 -0.25
CA TRP A 730 28.14 -1.09 -0.82
C TRP A 730 29.24 -1.09 0.24
N LEU A 731 29.14 -0.21 1.24
CA LEU A 731 30.02 -0.25 2.42
C LEU A 731 29.88 -1.58 3.17
N ALA A 732 28.65 -2.07 3.34
CA ALA A 732 28.40 -3.36 3.98
C ALA A 732 28.97 -4.54 3.18
N LEU A 733 28.91 -4.49 1.84
CA LEU A 733 29.50 -5.51 0.98
C LEU A 733 31.03 -5.50 1.06
N LEU A 734 31.66 -4.32 1.04
CA LEU A 734 33.11 -4.19 1.24
C LEU A 734 33.54 -4.76 2.59
N MET A 735 32.84 -4.39 3.67
CA MET A 735 33.09 -4.94 5.00
C MET A 735 32.97 -6.47 5.00
N LEU A 736 32.03 -7.06 4.25
CA LEU A 736 31.80 -8.50 4.26
C LEU A 736 32.96 -9.23 3.62
N LEU A 737 33.45 -8.72 2.50
CA LEU A 737 34.64 -9.23 1.83
C LEU A 737 35.87 -9.16 2.75
N LEU A 738 36.06 -8.05 3.47
CA LEU A 738 37.16 -7.88 4.42
C LEU A 738 37.06 -8.85 5.61
N VAL A 739 35.86 -9.07 6.16
CA VAL A 739 35.63 -10.04 7.24
C VAL A 739 35.90 -11.47 6.77
N ILE A 740 35.41 -11.87 5.61
CA ILE A 740 35.65 -13.21 5.04
C ILE A 740 37.14 -13.43 4.83
N ALA A 741 37.83 -12.46 4.22
CA ALA A 741 39.27 -12.54 4.03
C ALA A 741 40.04 -12.55 5.37
N HIS A 742 39.58 -11.82 6.39
CA HIS A 742 40.18 -11.84 7.72
C HIS A 742 40.06 -13.22 8.36
N ILE A 743 38.88 -13.85 8.28
CA ILE A 743 38.65 -15.21 8.79
C ILE A 743 39.52 -16.21 8.03
N ALA A 744 39.55 -16.15 6.69
CA ALA A 744 40.32 -17.09 5.87
C ALA A 744 41.84 -17.00 6.15
N VAL A 745 42.39 -15.78 6.23
CA VAL A 745 43.80 -15.56 6.59
C VAL A 745 44.06 -16.03 8.02
N SER A 746 43.16 -15.72 8.96
CA SER A 746 43.33 -16.15 10.35
C SER A 746 43.32 -17.67 10.47
N LEU A 747 42.40 -18.38 9.80
CA LEU A 747 42.37 -19.85 9.80
C LEU A 747 43.61 -20.48 9.15
N ARG A 748 44.17 -19.84 8.11
CA ARG A 748 45.36 -20.35 7.41
C ARG A 748 46.65 -20.18 8.22
N TYR A 749 46.76 -19.13 9.04
CA TYR A 749 47.99 -18.77 9.73
C TYR A 749 47.91 -18.87 11.26
N ALA A 750 46.74 -19.15 11.83
CA ALA A 750 46.59 -19.34 13.27
C ALA A 750 47.07 -20.73 13.70
N ARG A 751 48.00 -20.78 14.66
CA ARG A 751 48.12 -21.91 15.58
C ARG A 751 47.03 -21.72 16.63
N LEU A 752 45.87 -22.35 16.42
CA LEU A 752 44.72 -22.27 17.33
C LEU A 752 45.04 -23.08 18.60
N ASP A 753 45.48 -22.39 19.66
CA ASP A 753 45.63 -22.96 20.99
C ASP A 753 44.24 -23.08 21.66
N TRP A 754 43.37 -23.97 21.17
CA TRP A 754 42.13 -24.28 21.87
C TRP A 754 42.43 -25.26 23.02
N PRO A 755 42.12 -24.95 24.29
CA PRO A 755 42.28 -25.92 25.37
C PRO A 755 41.31 -27.08 25.12
N THR A 756 41.83 -28.21 24.68
CA THR A 756 41.08 -29.47 24.68
C THR A 756 40.76 -29.82 26.14
N PRO A 757 39.49 -30.04 26.52
CA PRO A 757 39.18 -30.46 27.88
C PRO A 757 39.73 -31.88 28.08
N SER A 758 40.87 -31.99 28.78
CA SER A 758 41.42 -33.27 29.20
C SER A 758 40.58 -33.84 30.33
N TRP A 759 39.55 -34.61 29.99
CA TRP A 759 38.94 -35.55 30.91
C TRP A 759 39.80 -36.82 30.95
N SER A 760 40.93 -36.74 31.66
CA SER A 760 41.66 -37.93 32.09
C SER A 760 42.13 -37.73 33.52
N SER A 761 41.26 -38.15 34.43
CA SER A 761 41.63 -38.54 35.77
C SER A 761 42.59 -39.74 35.69
N THR A 762 43.88 -39.50 35.88
CA THR A 762 44.76 -40.53 36.46
C THR A 762 45.86 -39.85 37.23
N VAL A 763 45.69 -39.91 38.55
CA VAL A 763 46.76 -39.82 39.54
C VAL A 763 47.82 -40.84 39.16
N ALA A 764 49.03 -40.37 38.87
CA ALA A 764 50.23 -41.19 38.91
C ALA A 764 51.29 -40.36 39.65
N THR A 765 51.33 -40.61 40.96
CA THR A 765 52.50 -40.35 41.80
C THR A 765 53.68 -41.14 41.25
N GLU A 766 54.81 -40.49 41.00
CA GLU A 766 56.09 -41.12 41.27
C GLU A 766 57.19 -40.06 41.50
N ARG A 767 57.90 -40.28 42.60
CA ARG A 767 58.98 -39.46 43.13
C ARG A 767 60.27 -39.71 42.32
N ALA A 768 61.15 -38.72 42.41
CA ALA A 768 62.53 -38.65 41.95
C ALA A 768 63.42 -39.81 42.50
N PRO A 769 64.71 -39.94 42.09
CA PRO A 769 65.71 -38.85 41.98
C PRO A 769 66.00 -38.38 40.55
#